data_AF-A0A444JJ92-F1
#
_entry.id   AF-A0A444JJ92-F1
#
_cell.length_a   1.000
_cell.length_b   1.000
_cell.length_c   1.000
_cell.angle_alpha   90.00
_cell.angle_beta   90.00
_cell.angle_gamma   90.00
#
_symmetry.space_group_name_H-M   'P 1'
#
loop_
_entity.id
_entity.type
_entity.pdbx_description
1 polymer ?
#
loop_
_entity_poly.entity_id
_entity_poly.type
_entity_poly.pdbx_seq_one_letter_code
_entity_poly.pdbx_strand_id
1 'polypeptide(L)'
;MKKSVLICSSLIAALFVIYISFEGVTALVNKLMPPLDTYSVRKASVDNNLQKLKDNRFSPELWVSISKDDFVAIADESIQKSRAMDKIQQLDIEGLSDIFIKDYKLKLVEQGIEINIDATVTIDALELPVYAYLKGLLTVDPGINKIALRPSIHSLQLEAVNKFSDRIIRFKGVDEPVISSISSVLDLFIDNINGMFLSDPIPVRLDLDFFEPIKWSELENVPPNITVSGDSLDLNPQRVDMAFIMTPKNLNVIASTVSKGSENAPLEAQSGITVEDFSQRYNELISQAELTLKDKFGLTKQLRSSTTIAAIEKRAVSGLINRNLAHLDLKIAAKHILDVKDGFEEKVRIADRLELPNCSGLRRPFEGDSCDYSCSYSSMCDGYDCGWRHPDECIAEAACKAERETRRINCQRRKAQCKVDRESKRVINDTENEIRVAKCKTIRETIRIGDQALEVVEVKGHYKIENSQIVANLRSLAVSDALTKATIHGAIQVSVDSNLDVDVNPEGLGHIACVFNFNQELDTHAEYNNPSQLVVGDMSFVNSANKLKLVITTRELELQDIELSPAPYKQLVTDPKFALNCSFLTMAMPVLAGADLLNKELITKGDPNNELQTMFGRANYTVESEELSISIKPIELGMDRSLSPSVGEKAIYFTL
;
A
#
# COMPACT_ATOMS: atom_id res chain seq x y z
N MET A 1 86.84 79.71 -18.87
CA MET A 1 86.67 78.77 -17.75
C MET A 1 85.19 78.37 -17.65
N LYS A 2 84.80 77.39 -18.46
CA LYS A 2 83.48 76.72 -18.52
C LYS A 2 83.82 75.25 -18.76
N LYS A 3 83.06 74.32 -18.16
CA LYS A 3 83.32 72.87 -17.97
C LYS A 3 83.95 72.56 -16.62
N SER A 4 83.11 72.28 -15.62
CA SER A 4 83.38 71.35 -14.50
C SER A 4 82.20 71.19 -13.52
N VAL A 5 81.07 71.90 -13.69
CA VAL A 5 79.94 71.81 -12.73
C VAL A 5 78.72 71.02 -13.27
N LEU A 6 78.78 70.49 -14.49
CA LEU A 6 77.63 69.82 -15.13
C LEU A 6 77.73 68.29 -15.22
N ILE A 7 78.62 67.65 -14.44
CA ILE A 7 78.83 66.19 -14.50
C ILE A 7 78.48 65.48 -13.18
N CYS A 8 78.32 66.20 -12.06
CA CYS A 8 77.92 65.57 -10.79
C CYS A 8 76.41 65.43 -10.58
N SER A 9 75.57 66.21 -11.27
CA SER A 9 74.10 66.15 -11.11
C SER A 9 73.41 65.17 -12.06
N SER A 10 74.03 64.81 -13.18
CA SER A 10 73.50 63.80 -14.12
C SER A 10 73.96 62.36 -13.79
N LEU A 11 74.98 62.19 -12.94
CA LEU A 11 75.41 60.87 -12.48
C LEU A 11 74.65 60.39 -11.23
N ILE A 12 74.16 61.31 -10.40
CA ILE A 12 73.36 61.00 -9.21
C ILE A 12 71.89 60.72 -9.56
N ALA A 13 71.38 61.28 -10.66
CA ALA A 13 70.05 60.92 -11.19
C ALA A 13 70.03 59.59 -11.97
N ALA A 14 71.18 59.10 -12.44
CA ALA A 14 71.31 57.80 -13.13
C ALA A 14 71.68 56.64 -12.18
N LEU A 15 71.84 56.91 -10.88
CA LEU A 15 72.20 55.95 -9.84
C LEU A 15 71.07 55.69 -8.81
N PHE A 16 69.83 56.11 -9.11
CA PHE A 16 68.65 55.55 -8.45
C PHE A 16 68.33 54.17 -9.05
N VAL A 17 69.26 53.23 -8.90
CA VAL A 17 68.94 51.80 -8.97
C VAL A 17 68.23 51.49 -7.67
N ILE A 18 66.89 51.61 -7.67
CA ILE A 18 66.09 51.15 -6.55
C ILE A 18 66.25 49.63 -6.53
N TYR A 19 66.98 49.14 -5.52
CA TYR A 19 67.13 47.73 -5.24
C TYR A 19 65.79 47.25 -4.67
N ILE A 20 64.87 46.82 -5.53
CA ILE A 20 63.64 46.19 -5.06
C ILE A 20 64.03 44.77 -4.66
N SER A 21 64.09 44.51 -3.35
CA SER A 21 64.18 43.14 -2.87
C SER A 21 62.92 42.38 -3.31
N PHE A 22 63.05 41.10 -3.61
CA PHE A 22 61.88 40.26 -3.92
C PHE A 22 60.82 40.32 -2.79
N GLU A 23 61.25 40.53 -1.54
CA GLU A 23 60.36 40.84 -0.40
C GLU A 23 59.53 42.13 -0.60
N GLY A 24 60.11 43.16 -1.21
CA GLY A 24 59.43 44.42 -1.53
C GLY A 24 58.39 44.29 -2.64
N VAL A 25 58.65 43.49 -3.68
CA VAL A 25 57.67 43.18 -4.74
C VAL A 25 56.48 42.44 -4.16
N THR A 26 56.73 41.38 -3.39
CA THR A 26 55.69 40.59 -2.72
C THR A 26 54.82 41.46 -1.80
N ALA A 27 55.43 42.30 -0.96
CA ALA A 27 54.70 43.18 -0.05
C ALA A 27 53.81 44.20 -0.78
N LEU A 28 54.26 44.71 -1.93
CA LEU A 28 53.52 45.72 -2.69
C LEU A 28 52.37 45.13 -3.50
N VAL A 29 52.57 43.96 -4.14
CA VAL A 29 51.49 43.21 -4.82
C VAL A 29 50.40 42.82 -3.83
N ASN A 30 50.78 42.27 -2.66
CA ASN A 30 49.82 41.90 -1.61
C ASN A 30 49.07 43.10 -1.02
N LYS A 31 49.65 44.32 -1.08
CA LYS A 31 48.97 45.56 -0.66
C LYS A 31 47.94 46.03 -1.69
N LEU A 32 48.21 45.81 -2.99
CA LEU A 32 47.33 46.18 -4.09
C LEU A 32 46.18 45.19 -4.30
N MET A 33 46.32 43.96 -3.80
CA MET A 33 45.30 42.91 -3.83
C MET A 33 44.81 42.55 -2.41
N PRO A 34 44.17 43.49 -1.66
CA PRO A 34 43.63 43.16 -0.35
C PRO A 34 42.47 42.16 -0.48
N PRO A 35 42.39 41.12 0.37
CA PRO A 35 41.32 40.13 0.33
C PRO A 35 39.96 40.79 0.64
N LEU A 36 38.94 40.64 -0.21
CA LEU A 36 37.62 41.27 0.01
C LEU A 36 36.36 40.46 -0.42
N ASP A 37 35.28 40.84 0.29
CA ASP A 37 33.83 40.58 0.24
C ASP A 37 33.26 39.15 0.05
N THR A 38 33.80 38.19 0.80
CA THR A 38 33.20 36.84 0.98
C THR A 38 31.80 36.86 1.64
N TYR A 39 31.42 37.96 2.30
CA TYR A 39 30.16 38.05 3.03
C TYR A 39 28.97 38.20 2.10
N SER A 40 29.15 38.85 0.96
CA SER A 40 28.10 39.01 -0.06
C SER A 40 27.66 37.68 -0.67
N VAL A 41 28.60 36.80 -1.02
CA VAL A 41 28.29 35.47 -1.56
C VAL A 41 27.68 34.56 -0.48
N ARG A 42 28.24 34.60 0.74
CA ARG A 42 27.70 33.83 1.87
C ARG A 42 26.29 34.28 2.26
N LYS A 43 26.03 35.59 2.26
CA LYS A 43 24.69 36.15 2.53
C LYS A 43 23.70 35.76 1.45
N ALA A 44 24.06 35.81 0.17
CA ALA A 44 23.18 35.35 -0.91
C ALA A 44 22.79 33.87 -0.74
N SER A 45 23.74 33.02 -0.35
CA SER A 45 23.47 31.63 -0.01
C SER A 45 22.56 31.49 1.22
N VAL A 46 22.78 32.28 2.28
CA VAL A 46 21.87 32.33 3.44
C VAL A 46 20.45 32.72 3.04
N ASP A 47 20.31 33.79 2.25
CA ASP A 47 19.03 34.34 1.83
C ASP A 47 18.24 33.32 0.99
N ASN A 48 18.90 32.64 0.05
CA ASN A 48 18.28 31.58 -0.76
C ASN A 48 17.77 30.41 0.11
N ASN A 49 18.62 29.89 1.00
CA ASN A 49 18.23 28.80 1.90
C ASN A 49 17.11 29.20 2.87
N LEU A 50 17.14 30.44 3.38
CA LEU A 50 16.12 30.95 4.28
C LEU A 50 14.79 31.17 3.55
N GLN A 51 14.81 31.70 2.33
CA GLN A 51 13.64 31.83 1.47
C GLN A 51 13.04 30.44 1.20
N LYS A 52 13.87 29.46 0.90
CA LYS A 52 13.44 28.08 0.63
C LYS A 52 12.80 27.42 1.84
N LEU A 53 13.40 27.54 3.03
CA LEU A 53 12.82 27.03 4.27
C LEU A 53 11.51 27.74 4.68
N LYS A 54 11.25 28.93 4.14
CA LYS A 54 10.01 29.69 4.35
C LYS A 54 8.98 29.49 3.22
N ASP A 55 9.34 28.83 2.12
CA ASP A 55 8.41 28.55 1.04
C ASP A 55 7.47 27.41 1.45
N ASN A 56 6.16 27.67 1.46
CA ASN A 56 5.14 26.67 1.80
C ASN A 56 5.11 25.47 0.84
N ARG A 57 5.71 25.58 -0.35
CA ARG A 57 5.85 24.47 -1.31
C ARG A 57 7.02 23.55 -0.95
N PHE A 58 7.98 24.03 -0.18
CA PHE A 58 9.07 23.22 0.34
C PHE A 58 8.57 22.52 1.60
N SER A 59 8.35 21.21 1.54
CA SER A 59 7.95 20.39 2.70
C SER A 59 9.17 19.61 3.20
N PRO A 60 9.80 20.03 4.32
CA PRO A 60 10.92 19.30 4.90
C PRO A 60 10.48 17.92 5.36
N GLU A 61 11.12 16.89 4.80
CA GLU A 61 10.77 15.48 4.97
C GLU A 61 11.99 14.64 5.35
N LEU A 62 13.18 15.05 4.91
CA LEU A 62 14.45 14.42 5.19
C LEU A 62 15.44 15.46 5.75
N TRP A 63 16.23 15.06 6.74
CA TRP A 63 17.34 15.84 7.27
C TRP A 63 18.58 14.96 7.40
N VAL A 64 19.73 15.51 7.03
CA VAL A 64 21.05 14.87 7.18
C VAL A 64 22.00 15.88 7.80
N SER A 65 22.68 15.50 8.88
CA SER A 65 23.84 16.20 9.42
C SER A 65 25.06 15.37 9.12
N ILE A 66 26.06 15.96 8.48
CA ILE A 66 27.35 15.33 8.15
C ILE A 66 28.43 16.06 8.94
N SER A 67 29.19 15.33 9.75
CA SER A 67 30.28 15.90 10.53
C SER A 67 31.30 16.62 9.64
N LYS A 68 32.04 17.57 10.21
CA LYS A 68 33.10 18.30 9.50
C LYS A 68 34.08 17.35 8.83
N ASP A 69 34.55 16.34 9.55
CA ASP A 69 35.60 15.46 9.05
C ASP A 69 35.08 14.58 7.91
N ASP A 70 33.86 14.04 8.05
CA ASP A 70 33.23 13.24 6.98
C ASP A 70 32.93 14.11 5.75
N PHE A 71 32.40 15.33 5.92
CA PHE A 71 32.08 16.20 4.78
C PHE A 71 33.33 16.72 4.06
N VAL A 72 34.42 17.02 4.78
CA VAL A 72 35.71 17.39 4.17
C VAL A 72 36.22 16.25 3.29
N ALA A 73 36.15 15.00 3.76
CA ALA A 73 36.57 13.84 2.97
C ALA A 73 35.72 13.68 1.69
N ILE A 74 34.40 13.82 1.80
CA ILE A 74 33.48 13.76 0.64
C ILE A 74 33.75 14.89 -0.37
N ALA A 75 33.99 16.11 0.13
CA ALA A 75 34.30 17.26 -0.72
C ALA A 75 35.65 17.09 -1.43
N ASP A 76 36.66 16.61 -0.71
CA ASP A 76 38.00 16.30 -1.24
C ASP A 76 37.92 15.27 -2.39
N GLU A 77 37.21 14.17 -2.17
CA GLU A 77 36.98 13.15 -3.19
C GLU A 77 36.27 13.72 -4.43
N SER A 78 35.31 14.62 -4.24
CA SER A 78 34.58 15.28 -5.34
C SER A 78 35.49 16.22 -6.14
N ILE A 79 36.39 16.95 -5.48
CA ILE A 79 37.40 17.81 -6.12
C ILE A 79 38.36 16.97 -6.96
N GLN A 80 38.83 15.83 -6.43
CA GLN A 80 39.71 14.92 -7.17
C GLN A 80 39.01 14.29 -8.37
N LYS A 81 37.79 13.75 -8.20
CA LYS A 81 37.01 13.11 -9.28
C LYS A 81 36.64 14.08 -10.41
N SER A 82 36.34 15.33 -10.07
CA SER A 82 36.03 16.38 -11.07
C SER A 82 37.26 16.91 -11.80
N ARG A 83 38.47 16.50 -11.37
CA ARG A 83 39.77 17.00 -11.87
C ARG A 83 39.86 18.52 -11.79
N ALA A 84 39.25 19.11 -10.76
CA ALA A 84 39.18 20.56 -10.61
C ALA A 84 40.58 21.19 -10.58
N MET A 85 41.54 20.56 -9.90
CA MET A 85 42.92 21.04 -9.83
C MET A 85 43.65 20.93 -11.17
N ASP A 86 43.48 19.83 -11.92
CA ASP A 86 44.07 19.67 -13.26
C ASP A 86 43.53 20.73 -14.23
N LYS A 87 42.23 21.05 -14.14
CA LYS A 87 41.61 22.10 -14.96
C LYS A 87 42.22 23.47 -14.69
N ILE A 88 42.53 23.80 -13.43
CA ILE A 88 43.22 25.05 -13.07
C ILE A 88 44.63 25.08 -13.70
N GLN A 89 45.36 23.95 -13.67
CA GLN A 89 46.71 23.85 -14.27
C GLN A 89 46.71 24.01 -15.79
N GLN A 90 45.59 23.74 -16.45
CA GLN A 90 45.42 23.81 -17.91
C GLN A 90 44.86 25.16 -18.39
N LEU A 91 44.63 26.13 -17.50
CA LEU A 91 44.14 27.45 -17.89
C LEU A 91 45.18 28.17 -18.75
N ASP A 92 44.78 28.53 -19.96
CA ASP A 92 45.58 29.37 -20.86
C ASP A 92 45.27 30.84 -20.56
N ILE A 93 46.21 31.51 -19.88
CA ILE A 93 46.07 32.90 -19.45
C ILE A 93 47.24 33.69 -19.98
N GLU A 94 46.93 34.72 -20.77
CA GLU A 94 47.92 35.61 -21.34
C GLU A 94 48.82 36.22 -20.23
N GLY A 95 50.12 35.94 -20.30
CA GLY A 95 51.11 36.41 -19.33
C GLY A 95 51.42 35.44 -18.18
N LEU A 96 50.78 34.27 -18.12
CA LEU A 96 51.10 33.19 -17.18
C LEU A 96 51.42 31.88 -17.92
N SER A 97 52.40 31.16 -17.41
CA SER A 97 52.77 29.82 -17.87
C SER A 97 53.07 28.89 -16.69
N ASP A 98 53.20 27.59 -16.96
CA ASP A 98 53.62 26.55 -16.01
C ASP A 98 52.84 26.54 -14.68
N ILE A 99 51.52 26.68 -14.73
CA ILE A 99 50.66 26.61 -13.53
C ILE A 99 50.74 25.19 -12.94
N PHE A 100 51.28 25.09 -11.73
CA PHE A 100 51.40 23.84 -10.99
C PHE A 100 50.74 23.96 -9.62
N ILE A 101 49.81 23.06 -9.31
CA ILE A 101 49.16 22.97 -8.00
C ILE A 101 49.89 21.90 -7.18
N LYS A 102 50.42 22.30 -6.03
CA LYS A 102 51.19 21.42 -5.14
C LYS A 102 50.29 20.68 -4.16
N ASP A 103 49.41 21.39 -3.47
CA ASP A 103 48.50 20.86 -2.45
C ASP A 103 47.31 21.81 -2.25
N TYR A 104 46.24 21.33 -1.62
CA TYR A 104 45.17 22.18 -1.12
C TYR A 104 44.60 21.70 0.22
N LYS A 105 44.04 22.63 0.99
CA LYS A 105 43.43 22.36 2.29
C LYS A 105 42.02 22.92 2.35
N LEU A 106 41.10 22.12 2.89
CA LEU A 106 39.70 22.47 3.08
C LEU A 106 39.39 22.70 4.56
N LYS A 107 38.57 23.72 4.85
CA LYS A 107 38.09 24.00 6.20
C LYS A 107 36.66 24.53 6.16
N LEU A 108 35.72 23.85 6.83
CA LEU A 108 34.36 24.33 6.97
C LEU A 108 34.30 25.61 7.79
N VAL A 109 33.50 26.54 7.31
CA VAL A 109 33.12 27.79 7.97
C VAL A 109 31.61 27.98 7.84
N GLU A 110 31.06 29.03 8.46
CA GLU A 110 29.62 29.33 8.35
C GLU A 110 29.23 29.55 6.88
N GLN A 111 28.33 28.74 6.35
CA GLN A 111 27.87 28.86 4.94
C GLN A 111 28.99 28.85 3.90
N GLY A 112 30.00 27.99 4.08
CA GLY A 112 30.99 27.71 3.03
C GLY A 112 32.17 26.85 3.49
N ILE A 113 33.08 26.59 2.56
CA ILE A 113 34.34 25.87 2.81
C ILE A 113 35.48 26.81 2.42
N GLU A 114 36.33 27.18 3.35
CA GLU A 114 37.60 27.82 2.99
C GLU A 114 38.47 26.80 2.24
N ILE A 115 38.90 27.15 1.04
CA ILE A 115 39.90 26.39 0.29
C ILE A 115 41.20 27.22 0.24
N ASN A 116 42.29 26.58 0.59
CA ASN A 116 43.63 27.14 0.50
C ASN A 116 44.44 26.29 -0.47
N ILE A 117 45.02 26.89 -1.50
CA ILE A 117 45.72 26.18 -2.57
C ILE A 117 47.16 26.68 -2.63
N ASP A 118 48.09 25.75 -2.53
CA ASP A 118 49.51 26.02 -2.70
C ASP A 118 49.85 25.80 -4.19
N ALA A 119 50.28 26.85 -4.88
CA ALA A 119 50.56 26.82 -6.31
C ALA A 119 51.95 27.40 -6.63
N THR A 120 52.49 26.99 -7.78
CA THR A 120 53.62 27.64 -8.44
C THR A 120 53.16 28.08 -9.81
N VAL A 121 53.41 29.33 -10.17
CA VAL A 121 53.04 29.89 -11.49
C VAL A 121 54.21 30.69 -12.03
N THR A 122 54.49 30.57 -13.32
CA THR A 122 55.48 31.42 -14.01
C THR A 122 54.78 32.66 -14.54
N ILE A 123 55.29 33.83 -14.17
CA ILE A 123 54.85 35.10 -14.76
C ILE A 123 55.74 35.38 -15.96
N ASP A 124 55.19 35.36 -17.17
CA ASP A 124 55.96 35.42 -18.42
C ASP A 124 56.80 36.69 -18.50
N ALA A 125 56.25 37.83 -18.06
CA ALA A 125 56.95 39.12 -18.04
C ALA A 125 58.21 39.12 -17.14
N LEU A 126 58.30 38.17 -16.21
CA LEU A 126 59.42 38.02 -15.28
C LEU A 126 60.30 36.81 -15.61
N GLU A 127 59.86 35.90 -16.48
CA GLU A 127 60.49 34.60 -16.76
C GLU A 127 60.86 33.82 -15.48
N LEU A 128 60.08 33.98 -14.39
CA LEU A 128 60.37 33.41 -13.08
C LEU A 128 59.16 32.68 -12.48
N PRO A 129 59.38 31.52 -11.83
CA PRO A 129 58.35 30.85 -11.07
C PRO A 129 58.12 31.57 -9.73
N VAL A 130 56.84 31.75 -9.40
CA VAL A 130 56.36 32.39 -8.17
C VAL A 130 55.58 31.38 -7.36
N TYR A 131 55.91 31.24 -6.07
CA TYR A 131 55.10 30.52 -5.11
C TYR A 131 53.93 31.38 -4.67
N ALA A 132 52.74 30.87 -4.90
CA ALA A 132 51.49 31.57 -4.64
C ALA A 132 50.60 30.73 -3.72
N TYR A 133 49.95 31.43 -2.80
CA TYR A 133 48.94 30.91 -1.91
C TYR A 133 47.59 31.50 -2.31
N LEU A 134 46.74 30.67 -2.92
CA LEU A 134 45.37 31.08 -3.23
C LEU A 134 44.48 30.78 -2.04
N LYS A 135 43.71 31.77 -1.60
CA LYS A 135 42.66 31.58 -0.62
C LYS A 135 41.31 31.93 -1.22
N GLY A 136 40.40 30.97 -1.13
CA GLY A 136 39.04 31.07 -1.64
C GLY A 136 38.00 30.50 -0.68
N LEU A 137 36.76 30.66 -1.07
CA LEU A 137 35.59 30.10 -0.41
C LEU A 137 34.82 29.26 -1.43
N LEU A 138 34.57 28.00 -1.14
CA LEU A 138 33.60 27.19 -1.86
C LEU A 138 32.23 27.41 -1.22
N THR A 139 31.29 27.99 -1.95
CA THR A 139 29.90 28.00 -1.53
C THR A 139 29.22 26.72 -1.96
N VAL A 140 28.39 26.20 -1.08
CA VAL A 140 27.48 25.10 -1.40
C VAL A 140 26.27 25.72 -2.09
N ASP A 141 25.82 25.12 -3.18
CA ASP A 141 24.60 25.46 -3.88
C ASP A 141 23.72 24.23 -4.05
N PRO A 142 22.38 24.38 -3.97
CA PRO A 142 21.48 23.25 -4.05
C PRO A 142 21.27 22.88 -5.52
N GLY A 143 21.55 21.64 -5.88
CA GLY A 143 21.14 21.04 -7.15
C GLY A 143 20.03 20.01 -6.96
N ILE A 144 19.46 19.53 -8.06
CA ILE A 144 18.57 18.37 -8.04
C ILE A 144 19.44 17.13 -7.79
N ASN A 145 19.20 16.41 -6.68
CA ASN A 145 19.90 15.19 -6.26
C ASN A 145 21.44 15.35 -6.07
N LYS A 146 21.94 16.58 -6.01
CA LYS A 146 23.36 16.87 -5.79
C LYS A 146 23.57 18.22 -5.14
N ILE A 147 24.68 18.35 -4.45
CA ILE A 147 25.24 19.63 -4.04
C ILE A 147 26.23 20.07 -5.11
N ALA A 148 26.23 21.35 -5.45
CA ALA A 148 27.27 21.95 -6.28
C ALA A 148 28.19 22.78 -5.39
N LEU A 149 29.50 22.52 -5.44
CA LEU A 149 30.49 23.42 -4.85
C LEU A 149 30.89 24.44 -5.91
N ARG A 150 30.62 25.70 -5.61
CA ARG A 150 31.06 26.84 -6.41
C ARG A 150 32.24 27.51 -5.71
N PRO A 151 33.48 27.29 -6.16
CA PRO A 151 34.59 28.11 -5.71
C PRO A 151 34.37 29.55 -6.11
N SER A 152 34.69 30.41 -5.16
CA SER A 152 34.94 31.81 -5.38
C SER A 152 36.29 32.08 -4.72
N ILE A 153 37.32 32.22 -5.54
CA ILE A 153 38.67 32.61 -5.13
C ILE A 153 38.66 34.12 -5.02
N HIS A 154 39.02 34.65 -3.86
CA HIS A 154 38.90 36.07 -3.54
C HIS A 154 40.24 36.71 -3.19
N SER A 155 41.30 35.91 -3.09
CA SER A 155 42.63 36.41 -2.74
C SER A 155 43.73 35.48 -3.24
N LEU A 156 44.79 36.11 -3.71
CA LEU A 156 46.05 35.50 -4.06
C LEU A 156 47.14 36.21 -3.26
N GLN A 157 47.88 35.47 -2.46
CA GLN A 157 49.06 35.98 -1.75
C GLN A 157 50.31 35.37 -2.35
N LEU A 158 51.28 36.22 -2.70
CA LEU A 158 52.58 35.72 -3.12
C LEU A 158 53.42 35.41 -1.86
N GLU A 159 53.96 34.20 -1.77
CA GLU A 159 54.79 33.77 -0.63
C GLU A 159 56.27 34.09 -0.91
N ALA A 160 56.76 33.69 -2.08
CA ALA A 160 58.11 33.97 -2.52
C ALA A 160 58.21 33.91 -4.05
N VAL A 161 58.98 34.82 -4.64
CA VAL A 161 59.44 34.68 -6.02
C VAL A 161 60.75 33.88 -5.98
N ASN A 162 60.81 32.75 -6.68
CA ASN A 162 61.91 31.81 -6.53
C ASN A 162 63.23 32.43 -7.02
N LYS A 163 64.25 32.46 -6.16
CA LYS A 163 65.61 32.87 -6.54
C LYS A 163 66.27 31.76 -7.35
N PHE A 164 66.08 31.76 -8.67
CA PHE A 164 66.96 31.00 -9.57
C PHE A 164 67.78 31.93 -10.45
N SER A 165 69.02 32.09 -10.00
CA SER A 165 70.25 32.46 -10.70
C SER A 165 70.88 33.72 -10.13
N ASP A 166 72.20 33.70 -10.08
CA ASP A 166 73.09 34.84 -9.81
C ASP A 166 72.94 35.98 -10.85
N ARG A 167 71.89 35.95 -11.68
CA ARG A 167 71.50 37.06 -12.53
C ARG A 167 70.75 38.07 -11.68
N ILE A 168 71.45 39.16 -11.36
CA ILE A 168 70.84 40.43 -10.99
C ILE A 168 69.82 40.76 -12.08
N ILE A 169 68.52 40.61 -11.79
CA ILE A 169 67.47 41.12 -12.67
C ILE A 169 67.50 42.64 -12.52
N ARG A 170 68.24 43.28 -13.43
CA ARG A 170 68.28 44.73 -13.56
C ARG A 170 67.01 45.16 -14.27
N PHE A 171 65.96 45.38 -13.50
CA PHE A 171 64.86 46.18 -14.01
C PHE A 171 65.34 47.63 -14.17
N LYS A 172 65.52 48.05 -15.42
CA LYS A 172 65.67 49.48 -15.74
C LYS A 172 64.27 50.09 -15.64
N GLY A 173 63.97 50.72 -14.50
CA GLY A 173 62.68 51.34 -14.23
C GLY A 173 61.58 50.32 -14.01
N VAL A 174 61.45 49.79 -12.77
CA VAL A 174 60.16 49.21 -12.36
C VAL A 174 59.29 50.37 -11.92
N ASP A 175 58.72 51.05 -12.91
CA ASP A 175 57.61 51.97 -12.67
C ASP A 175 56.40 51.12 -12.22
N GLU A 176 55.51 51.69 -11.40
CA GLU A 176 54.17 51.17 -11.08
C GLU A 176 53.51 50.29 -12.16
N PRO A 177 53.60 50.58 -13.48
CA PRO A 177 53.13 49.71 -14.56
C PRO A 177 53.55 48.24 -14.50
N VAL A 178 54.77 47.86 -14.12
CA VAL A 178 55.15 46.43 -14.08
C VAL A 178 54.43 45.71 -12.93
N ILE A 179 54.31 46.36 -11.78
CA ILE A 179 53.57 45.83 -10.62
C ILE A 179 52.07 45.80 -10.94
N SER A 180 51.55 46.82 -11.60
CA SER A 180 50.18 46.85 -12.11
C SER A 180 49.93 45.73 -13.12
N SER A 181 50.86 45.44 -14.03
CA SER A 181 50.74 44.33 -14.98
C SER A 181 50.72 42.97 -14.27
N ILE A 182 51.58 42.76 -13.26
CA ILE A 182 51.56 41.55 -12.43
C ILE A 182 50.20 41.42 -11.75
N SER A 183 49.73 42.45 -11.05
CA SER A 183 48.42 42.44 -10.40
C SER A 183 47.29 42.16 -11.39
N SER A 184 47.28 42.81 -12.57
CA SER A 184 46.24 42.58 -13.60
C SER A 184 46.24 41.16 -14.15
N VAL A 185 47.41 40.56 -14.37
CA VAL A 185 47.51 39.17 -14.84
C VAL A 185 47.04 38.18 -13.77
N LEU A 186 47.33 38.46 -12.49
CA LEU A 186 46.88 37.65 -11.37
C LEU A 186 45.37 37.82 -11.09
N ASP A 187 44.81 39.01 -11.29
CA ASP A 187 43.36 39.25 -11.28
C ASP A 187 42.68 38.45 -12.39
N LEU A 188 43.22 38.49 -13.62
CA LEU A 188 42.74 37.67 -14.72
C LEU A 188 42.78 36.17 -14.40
N PHE A 189 43.80 35.69 -13.70
CA PHE A 189 43.87 34.30 -13.25
C PHE A 189 42.74 33.95 -12.30
N ILE A 190 42.50 34.78 -11.29
CA ILE A 190 41.40 34.59 -10.33
C ILE A 190 40.04 34.61 -11.06
N ASP A 191 39.83 35.57 -11.96
CA ASP A 191 38.59 35.71 -12.73
C ASP A 191 38.35 34.53 -13.66
N ASN A 192 39.39 34.00 -14.31
CA ASN A 192 39.29 32.81 -15.17
C ASN A 192 39.00 31.55 -14.35
N ILE A 193 39.62 31.36 -13.18
CA ILE A 193 39.28 30.25 -12.29
C ILE A 193 37.81 30.33 -11.86
N ASN A 194 37.38 31.51 -11.39
CA ASN A 194 36.01 31.74 -10.94
C ASN A 194 34.99 31.55 -12.09
N GLY A 195 35.30 32.08 -13.27
CA GLY A 195 34.47 31.91 -14.48
C GLY A 195 34.35 30.46 -14.92
N MET A 196 35.45 29.70 -14.89
CA MET A 196 35.47 28.27 -15.19
C MET A 196 34.51 27.51 -14.28
N PHE A 197 34.64 27.68 -12.97
CA PHE A 197 33.81 26.95 -12.01
C PHE A 197 32.38 27.47 -11.88
N LEU A 198 32.11 28.71 -12.30
CA LEU A 198 30.75 29.20 -12.49
C LEU A 198 30.04 28.40 -13.60
N SER A 199 30.76 28.07 -14.68
CA SER A 199 30.22 27.30 -15.81
C SER A 199 30.15 25.79 -15.56
N ASP A 200 31.10 25.22 -14.81
CA ASP A 200 31.18 23.80 -14.49
C ASP A 200 31.45 23.57 -12.99
N PRO A 201 30.42 23.67 -12.14
CA PRO A 201 30.58 23.56 -10.69
C PRO A 201 30.84 22.11 -10.25
N ILE A 202 31.61 21.94 -9.17
CA ILE A 202 32.04 20.62 -8.69
C ILE A 202 30.85 19.89 -8.04
N PRO A 203 30.39 18.74 -8.57
CA PRO A 203 29.23 18.04 -8.02
C PRO A 203 29.64 17.17 -6.83
N VAL A 204 29.03 17.42 -5.68
CA VAL A 204 29.05 16.54 -4.50
C VAL A 204 27.74 15.76 -4.48
N ARG A 205 27.80 14.44 -4.69
CA ARG A 205 26.62 13.58 -4.62
C ARG A 205 26.40 13.14 -3.18
N LEU A 206 25.16 13.30 -2.71
CA LEU A 206 24.69 12.67 -1.49
C LEU A 206 23.76 11.55 -1.93
N ASP A 207 24.15 10.30 -1.71
CA ASP A 207 23.28 9.16 -1.92
C ASP A 207 22.29 9.11 -0.76
N LEU A 208 21.03 9.40 -1.05
CA LEU A 208 19.95 9.48 -0.07
C LEU A 208 18.92 8.37 -0.33
N ASP A 209 19.34 7.28 -0.98
CA ASP A 209 18.52 6.11 -1.17
C ASP A 209 18.51 5.25 0.10
N PHE A 210 17.33 4.92 0.59
CA PHE A 210 17.15 4.15 1.84
C PHE A 210 16.14 3.01 1.69
N PHE A 211 15.49 2.86 0.54
CA PHE A 211 14.71 1.66 0.21
C PHE A 211 15.52 0.72 -0.67
N GLU A 212 15.36 -0.58 -0.44
CA GLU A 212 15.75 -1.58 -1.43
C GLU A 212 14.65 -1.69 -2.50
N PRO A 213 15.01 -1.78 -3.79
CA PRO A 213 14.04 -2.07 -4.83
C PRO A 213 13.28 -3.35 -4.48
N ILE A 214 11.95 -3.29 -4.48
CA ILE A 214 11.12 -4.45 -4.24
C ILE A 214 11.13 -5.28 -5.54
N LYS A 215 11.54 -6.53 -5.42
CA LYS A 215 11.46 -7.51 -6.50
C LYS A 215 10.56 -8.64 -6.03
N TRP A 216 9.33 -8.65 -6.51
CA TRP A 216 8.29 -9.57 -6.04
C TRP A 216 8.65 -11.05 -6.26
N SER A 217 9.43 -11.36 -7.30
CA SER A 217 9.93 -12.70 -7.58
C SER A 217 11.04 -13.18 -6.64
N GLU A 218 11.66 -12.26 -5.89
CA GLU A 218 12.79 -12.53 -4.97
C GLU A 218 12.35 -12.38 -3.49
N LEU A 219 11.05 -12.37 -3.20
CA LEU A 219 10.57 -12.31 -1.82
C LEU A 219 11.10 -13.51 -1.01
N GLU A 220 11.64 -13.22 0.18
CA GLU A 220 12.13 -14.25 1.11
C GLU A 220 10.96 -15.08 1.66
N ASN A 221 11.22 -16.36 1.96
CA ASN A 221 10.28 -17.28 2.63
C ASN A 221 8.96 -17.57 1.88
N VAL A 222 8.90 -17.36 0.57
CA VAL A 222 7.75 -17.80 -0.23
C VAL A 222 7.74 -19.33 -0.32
N PRO A 223 6.67 -20.01 0.13
CA PRO A 223 6.52 -21.46 -0.01
C PRO A 223 6.62 -21.91 -1.48
N PRO A 224 7.17 -23.10 -1.78
CA PRO A 224 7.41 -23.56 -3.15
C PRO A 224 6.14 -23.75 -3.99
N ASN A 225 4.98 -23.86 -3.34
CA ASN A 225 3.68 -23.96 -3.98
C ASN A 225 3.03 -22.59 -4.29
N ILE A 226 3.71 -21.48 -3.93
CA ILE A 226 3.29 -20.11 -4.19
C ILE A 226 4.20 -19.48 -5.27
N THR A 227 3.58 -18.81 -6.22
CA THR A 227 4.24 -18.04 -7.28
C THR A 227 3.83 -16.58 -7.16
N VAL A 228 4.80 -15.68 -7.19
CA VAL A 228 4.58 -14.23 -7.11
C VAL A 228 5.17 -13.59 -8.36
N SER A 229 4.37 -12.83 -9.09
CA SER A 229 4.78 -12.14 -10.32
C SER A 229 4.28 -10.70 -10.33
N GLY A 230 5.18 -9.76 -10.64
CA GLY A 230 4.88 -8.34 -10.79
C GLY A 230 6.16 -7.56 -11.11
N ASP A 231 6.00 -6.32 -11.55
CA ASP A 231 7.13 -5.45 -11.90
C ASP A 231 7.93 -5.02 -10.66
N SER A 232 9.26 -4.92 -10.80
CA SER A 232 10.10 -4.40 -9.74
C SER A 232 9.79 -2.93 -9.48
N LEU A 233 9.84 -2.53 -8.22
CA LEU A 233 9.36 -1.24 -7.76
C LEU A 233 10.39 -0.55 -6.89
N ASP A 234 10.78 0.65 -7.31
CA ASP A 234 11.70 1.51 -6.56
C ASP A 234 10.90 2.56 -5.77
N LEU A 235 11.06 2.53 -4.45
CA LEU A 235 10.39 3.44 -3.54
C LEU A 235 11.20 4.72 -3.28
N ASN A 236 12.44 4.80 -3.75
CA ASN A 236 13.32 5.95 -3.49
C ASN A 236 12.83 7.22 -4.21
N PRO A 237 13.12 8.41 -3.66
CA PRO A 237 12.68 9.67 -4.25
C PRO A 237 13.43 9.97 -5.56
N GLN A 238 12.71 10.11 -6.67
CA GLN A 238 13.32 10.44 -7.97
C GLN A 238 13.95 11.85 -8.01
N ARG A 239 13.36 12.79 -7.27
CA ARG A 239 13.81 14.19 -7.23
C ARG A 239 13.75 14.72 -5.80
N VAL A 240 14.90 15.12 -5.30
CA VAL A 240 15.07 15.73 -3.99
C VAL A 240 15.44 17.20 -4.16
N ASP A 241 14.64 18.06 -3.54
CA ASP A 241 14.91 19.48 -3.45
C ASP A 241 15.52 19.80 -2.08
N MET A 242 16.56 20.62 -2.04
CA MET A 242 17.42 20.74 -0.85
C MET A 242 17.65 22.19 -0.42
N ALA A 243 17.70 22.40 0.90
CA ALA A 243 18.26 23.55 1.57
C ALA A 243 19.41 23.07 2.48
N PHE A 244 20.44 23.88 2.67
CA PHE A 244 21.61 23.51 3.46
C PHE A 244 22.00 24.59 4.46
N ILE A 245 22.59 24.12 5.56
CA ILE A 245 23.07 24.94 6.65
C ILE A 245 24.45 24.43 7.05
N MET A 246 25.50 25.18 6.69
CA MET A 246 26.86 24.85 7.07
C MET A 246 27.29 25.60 8.32
N THR A 247 27.83 24.85 9.27
CA THR A 247 28.53 25.37 10.44
C THR A 247 30.01 24.96 10.39
N PRO A 248 30.88 25.52 11.24
CA PRO A 248 32.25 25.04 11.36
C PRO A 248 32.38 23.57 11.79
N LYS A 249 31.30 22.93 12.25
CA LYS A 249 31.30 21.55 12.77
C LYS A 249 30.60 20.52 11.89
N ASN A 250 29.72 20.95 10.98
CA ASN A 250 28.91 20.06 10.17
C ASN A 250 28.31 20.77 8.94
N LEU A 251 27.90 19.96 7.96
CA LEU A 251 26.94 20.33 6.92
C LEU A 251 25.59 19.73 7.32
N ASN A 252 24.55 20.55 7.42
CA ASN A 252 23.18 20.10 7.54
C ASN A 252 22.47 20.26 6.20
N VAL A 253 21.76 19.23 5.76
CA VAL A 253 20.93 19.23 4.56
C VAL A 253 19.50 18.95 5.01
N ILE A 254 18.58 19.82 4.63
CA ILE A 254 17.15 19.65 4.81
C ILE A 254 16.56 19.48 3.41
N ALA A 255 15.76 18.45 3.22
CA ALA A 255 15.33 17.99 1.91
C ALA A 255 13.82 17.71 1.87
N SER A 256 13.25 17.91 0.68
CA SER A 256 11.87 17.56 0.34
C SER A 256 11.87 16.56 -0.82
N THR A 257 11.09 15.48 -0.69
CA THR A 257 10.97 14.43 -1.71
C THR A 257 9.87 14.71 -2.74
N VAL A 258 9.15 15.84 -2.60
CA VAL A 258 7.97 16.19 -3.40
C VAL A 258 8.09 17.62 -3.94
N SER A 259 9.09 17.89 -4.78
CA SER A 259 9.19 19.20 -5.42
C SER A 259 8.57 19.19 -6.82
N LYS A 260 7.43 19.88 -6.97
CA LYS A 260 7.00 20.43 -8.26
C LYS A 260 7.99 21.54 -8.58
N GLY A 261 9.03 21.18 -9.34
CA GLY A 261 10.27 21.93 -9.51
C GLY A 261 10.16 23.44 -9.30
N SER A 262 10.82 23.93 -8.26
CA SER A 262 11.29 25.31 -8.25
C SER A 262 12.56 25.36 -9.10
N GLU A 263 12.57 26.16 -10.15
CA GLU A 263 13.84 26.64 -10.70
C GLU A 263 14.50 27.47 -9.60
N ASN A 264 15.75 27.16 -9.27
CA ASN A 264 16.51 28.02 -8.37
C ASN A 264 16.73 29.35 -9.11
N ALA A 265 16.32 30.47 -8.51
CA ALA A 265 16.70 31.78 -9.02
C ALA A 265 18.24 31.89 -9.02
N PRO A 266 18.84 32.55 -10.01
CA PRO A 266 20.28 32.83 -9.99
C PRO A 266 20.65 33.59 -8.71
N LEU A 267 21.80 33.24 -8.13
CA LEU A 267 22.33 33.94 -6.94
C LEU A 267 22.78 35.34 -7.36
N GLU A 268 22.04 36.37 -6.95
CA GLU A 268 22.46 37.76 -7.11
C GLU A 268 23.18 38.22 -5.83
N ALA A 269 24.50 38.35 -5.90
CA ALA A 269 25.29 38.91 -4.80
C ALA A 269 25.14 40.45 -4.76
N GLN A 270 24.83 41.00 -3.59
CA GLN A 270 24.80 42.44 -3.35
C GLN A 270 26.15 42.89 -2.82
N SER A 271 26.78 43.93 -3.39
CA SER A 271 28.07 44.46 -2.91
C SER A 271 27.94 45.26 -1.60
N GLY A 272 28.93 45.19 -0.72
CA GLY A 272 29.04 46.09 0.44
C GLY A 272 28.34 45.58 1.72
N ILE A 273 28.25 44.26 1.88
CA ILE A 273 27.66 43.60 3.06
C ILE A 273 28.62 43.66 4.25
N THR A 274 28.12 44.04 5.42
CA THR A 274 28.90 44.02 6.67
C THR A 274 28.93 42.64 7.32
N VAL A 275 29.90 42.43 8.23
CA VAL A 275 29.99 41.19 9.03
C VAL A 275 28.75 41.03 9.91
N GLU A 276 28.26 42.14 10.46
CA GLU A 276 27.04 42.21 11.27
C GLU A 276 25.80 41.81 10.46
N ASP A 277 25.64 42.31 9.23
CA ASP A 277 24.52 41.97 8.35
C ASP A 277 24.48 40.46 8.02
N PHE A 278 25.65 39.89 7.69
CA PHE A 278 25.77 38.44 7.48
C PHE A 278 25.42 37.66 8.75
N SER A 279 25.99 38.05 9.90
CA SER A 279 25.83 37.35 11.17
C SER A 279 24.37 37.34 11.62
N GLN A 280 23.66 38.46 11.49
CA GLN A 280 22.24 38.54 11.80
C GLN A 280 21.45 37.55 10.93
N ARG A 281 21.68 37.58 9.62
CA ARG A 281 20.91 36.79 8.68
C ARG A 281 21.19 35.29 8.80
N TYR A 282 22.44 34.92 9.06
CA TYR A 282 22.84 33.54 9.34
C TYR A 282 22.17 33.00 10.61
N ASN A 283 22.08 33.81 11.67
CA ASN A 283 21.36 33.43 12.90
C ASN A 283 19.86 33.24 12.68
N GLU A 284 19.23 34.02 11.80
CA GLU A 284 17.84 33.80 11.39
C GLU A 284 17.67 32.46 10.67
N LEU A 285 18.59 32.10 9.76
CA LEU A 285 18.59 30.81 9.07
C LEU A 285 18.74 29.64 10.05
N ILE A 286 19.69 29.72 10.98
CA ILE A 286 19.87 28.71 12.03
C ILE A 286 18.58 28.55 12.84
N SER A 287 17.98 29.66 13.27
CA SER A 287 16.75 29.64 14.07
C SER A 287 15.58 28.99 13.32
N GLN A 288 15.39 29.32 12.03
CA GLN A 288 14.35 28.72 11.19
C GLN A 288 14.59 27.21 10.98
N ALA A 289 15.84 26.82 10.76
CA ALA A 289 16.20 25.41 10.61
C ALA A 289 15.99 24.63 11.91
N GLU A 290 16.32 25.19 13.09
CA GLU A 290 16.08 24.54 14.38
C GLU A 290 14.58 24.36 14.66
N LEU A 291 13.75 25.35 14.33
CA LEU A 291 12.29 25.24 14.41
C LEU A 291 11.78 24.09 13.50
N THR A 292 12.28 24.04 12.26
CA THR A 292 11.95 22.98 11.32
C THR A 292 12.30 21.59 11.87
N LEU A 293 13.51 21.44 12.44
CA LEU A 293 13.96 20.18 13.02
C LEU A 293 13.11 19.73 14.20
N LYS A 294 12.73 20.67 15.07
CA LYS A 294 11.89 20.40 16.23
C LYS A 294 10.48 19.97 15.81
N ASP A 295 9.87 20.70 14.88
CA ASP A 295 8.48 20.48 14.49
C ASP A 295 8.33 19.16 13.72
N LYS A 296 9.18 18.95 12.71
CA LYS A 296 9.12 17.80 11.79
C LYS A 296 9.74 16.53 12.36
N PHE A 297 10.91 16.64 12.97
CA PHE A 297 11.68 15.46 13.40
C PHE A 297 11.72 15.29 14.93
N GLY A 298 11.21 16.25 15.71
CA GLY A 298 11.30 16.19 17.18
C GLY A 298 12.71 16.46 17.73
N LEU A 299 13.60 17.02 16.90
CA LEU A 299 15.01 17.20 17.24
C LEU A 299 15.30 18.64 17.69
N THR A 300 16.05 18.81 18.77
CA THR A 300 16.41 20.13 19.33
C THR A 300 17.93 20.26 19.44
N LYS A 301 18.49 21.43 19.07
CA LYS A 301 19.92 21.75 19.13
C LYS A 301 20.85 20.83 18.30
N GLN A 302 20.31 20.11 17.32
CA GLN A 302 21.09 19.17 16.51
C GLN A 302 21.95 19.84 15.43
N LEU A 303 21.59 21.04 14.95
CA LEU A 303 22.35 21.74 13.91
C LEU A 303 23.81 22.03 14.29
N ARG A 304 24.13 22.07 15.59
CA ARG A 304 25.49 22.33 16.10
C ARG A 304 26.21 21.06 16.57
N SER A 305 25.59 19.90 16.43
CA SER A 305 26.19 18.61 16.74
C SER A 305 27.35 18.31 15.79
N SER A 306 28.40 17.66 16.28
CA SER A 306 29.49 17.16 15.43
C SER A 306 29.23 15.72 14.95
N THR A 307 28.01 15.20 15.13
CA THR A 307 27.66 13.82 14.76
C THR A 307 27.09 13.74 13.36
N THR A 308 27.49 12.69 12.65
CA THR A 308 26.84 12.29 11.40
C THR A 308 25.58 11.49 11.72
N ILE A 309 24.43 11.99 11.27
CA ILE A 309 23.10 11.44 11.55
C ILE A 309 22.13 11.86 10.45
N ALA A 310 21.16 11.02 10.11
CA ALA A 310 20.04 11.40 9.26
C ALA A 310 18.70 11.09 9.94
N ALA A 311 17.64 11.73 9.47
CA ALA A 311 16.27 11.48 9.90
C ALA A 311 15.30 11.70 8.75
N ILE A 312 14.34 10.79 8.58
CA ILE A 312 13.22 10.94 7.64
C ILE A 312 11.89 10.88 8.39
N GLU A 313 10.97 11.81 8.09
CA GLU A 313 9.63 11.82 8.68
C GLU A 313 8.89 10.52 8.32
N LYS A 314 8.24 9.84 9.29
CA LYS A 314 7.44 8.63 9.00
C LYS A 314 6.36 8.89 7.96
N ARG A 315 5.78 10.08 7.99
CA ARG A 315 4.81 10.54 6.99
C ARG A 315 5.42 10.60 5.59
N ALA A 316 6.67 11.03 5.44
CA ALA A 316 7.35 11.03 4.16
C ALA A 316 7.58 9.61 3.63
N VAL A 317 8.01 8.69 4.50
CA VAL A 317 8.15 7.25 4.19
C VAL A 317 6.80 6.67 3.75
N SER A 318 5.72 6.93 4.50
CA SER A 318 4.37 6.51 4.13
C SER A 318 3.91 7.09 2.79
N GLY A 319 4.28 8.35 2.51
CA GLY A 319 3.96 9.03 1.26
C GLY A 319 4.69 8.41 0.07
N LEU A 320 5.96 8.02 0.22
CA LEU A 320 6.71 7.29 -0.80
C LEU A 320 6.11 5.90 -1.06
N ILE A 321 5.75 5.16 -0.01
CA ILE A 321 5.07 3.86 -0.13
C ILE A 321 3.74 4.03 -0.85
N ASN A 322 2.87 4.94 -0.37
CA ASN A 322 1.53 5.15 -0.92
C ASN A 322 1.55 5.63 -2.37
N ARG A 323 2.48 6.51 -2.75
CA ARG A 323 2.58 7.01 -4.13
C ARG A 323 2.95 5.90 -5.10
N ASN A 324 3.92 5.07 -4.74
CA ASN A 324 4.43 4.05 -5.64
C ASN A 324 3.55 2.78 -5.62
N LEU A 325 2.92 2.46 -4.50
CA LEU A 325 2.07 1.26 -4.35
C LEU A 325 0.56 1.53 -4.53
N ALA A 326 0.16 2.73 -4.93
CA ALA A 326 -1.23 3.05 -5.25
C ALA A 326 -1.77 2.27 -6.45
N HIS A 327 -0.88 1.87 -7.38
CA HIS A 327 -1.21 1.11 -8.58
C HIS A 327 -0.24 -0.05 -8.72
N LEU A 328 -0.67 -1.21 -8.22
CA LEU A 328 0.07 -2.46 -8.31
C LEU A 328 -0.58 -3.37 -9.35
N ASP A 329 0.27 -4.10 -10.07
CA ASP A 329 -0.12 -5.27 -10.85
C ASP A 329 0.66 -6.47 -10.31
N LEU A 330 0.35 -6.82 -9.06
CA LEU A 330 0.99 -7.94 -8.38
C LEU A 330 0.05 -9.13 -8.38
N LYS A 331 0.47 -10.22 -9.02
CA LYS A 331 -0.25 -11.49 -9.03
C LYS A 331 0.44 -12.50 -8.14
N ILE A 332 -0.31 -13.03 -7.19
CA ILE A 332 0.08 -14.12 -6.29
C ILE A 332 -0.79 -15.32 -6.68
N ALA A 333 -0.17 -16.43 -7.03
CA ALA A 333 -0.89 -17.67 -7.34
C ALA A 333 -0.30 -18.83 -6.55
N ALA A 334 -1.16 -19.53 -5.83
CA ALA A 334 -0.79 -20.65 -4.97
C ALA A 334 -1.57 -21.90 -5.39
N LYS A 335 -0.92 -23.07 -5.34
CA LYS A 335 -1.53 -24.38 -5.65
C LYS A 335 -1.44 -25.32 -4.45
N HIS A 336 -2.35 -26.27 -4.37
CA HIS A 336 -2.44 -27.27 -3.30
C HIS A 336 -2.34 -26.64 -1.90
N ILE A 337 -3.08 -25.54 -1.70
CA ILE A 337 -3.05 -24.73 -0.47
C ILE A 337 -3.90 -25.31 0.67
N LEU A 338 -4.82 -26.22 0.35
CA LEU A 338 -5.71 -26.85 1.31
C LEU A 338 -5.25 -28.31 1.57
N ASP A 339 -5.06 -28.65 2.85
CA ASP A 339 -4.89 -30.03 3.32
C ASP A 339 -6.05 -30.31 4.30
N VAL A 340 -7.13 -30.93 3.81
CA VAL A 340 -8.23 -31.36 4.69
C VAL A 340 -7.96 -32.79 5.12
N LYS A 341 -7.84 -33.01 6.43
CA LYS A 341 -7.57 -34.32 7.03
C LYS A 341 -8.78 -34.99 7.66
N ASP A 342 -9.93 -34.33 7.64
CA ASP A 342 -11.06 -34.77 8.43
C ASP A 342 -12.07 -35.54 7.56
N GLY A 343 -12.25 -36.81 7.92
CA GLY A 343 -13.48 -37.53 7.62
C GLY A 343 -14.49 -37.27 8.74
N PHE A 344 -15.77 -37.23 8.39
CA PHE A 344 -16.85 -37.13 9.36
C PHE A 344 -17.55 -38.48 9.52
N GLU A 345 -18.08 -38.72 10.71
CA GLU A 345 -18.94 -39.85 11.03
C GLU A 345 -20.12 -39.29 11.82
N GLU A 346 -21.22 -39.03 11.12
CA GLU A 346 -22.44 -38.51 11.72
C GLU A 346 -23.55 -39.56 11.73
N LYS A 347 -24.16 -39.75 12.90
CA LYS A 347 -25.37 -40.55 13.06
C LYS A 347 -26.58 -39.64 12.92
N VAL A 348 -27.28 -39.75 11.80
CA VAL A 348 -28.53 -39.02 11.55
C VAL A 348 -29.63 -39.65 12.40
N ARG A 349 -30.07 -38.88 13.39
CA ARG A 349 -31.24 -39.19 14.24
C ARG A 349 -32.38 -38.29 13.83
N ILE A 350 -33.59 -38.85 13.73
CA ILE A 350 -34.79 -38.02 13.62
C ILE A 350 -35.00 -37.38 15.00
N ALA A 351 -34.94 -36.05 15.05
CA ALA A 351 -34.95 -35.28 16.30
C ALA A 351 -36.20 -35.56 17.16
N ASP A 352 -36.00 -35.45 18.47
CA ASP A 352 -36.99 -35.69 19.52
C ASP A 352 -38.30 -34.93 19.30
N ARG A 353 -39.41 -35.68 19.37
CA ARG A 353 -40.81 -35.24 19.50
C ARG A 353 -41.31 -34.28 18.43
N LEU A 354 -41.53 -34.81 17.23
CA LEU A 354 -42.57 -34.27 16.36
C LEU A 354 -43.94 -34.47 17.06
N GLU A 355 -44.61 -33.37 17.44
CA GLU A 355 -45.96 -33.45 18.01
C GLU A 355 -46.89 -34.24 17.08
N LEU A 356 -47.39 -35.38 17.55
CA LEU A 356 -48.28 -36.24 16.77
C LEU A 356 -49.53 -35.45 16.34
N PRO A 357 -49.83 -35.34 15.04
CA PRO A 357 -50.97 -34.55 14.59
C PRO A 357 -52.28 -35.12 15.15
N ASN A 358 -53.11 -34.24 15.71
CA ASN A 358 -54.40 -34.63 16.25
C ASN A 358 -55.42 -34.85 15.12
N CYS A 359 -55.66 -36.11 14.77
CA CYS A 359 -56.64 -36.49 13.74
C CYS A 359 -58.11 -36.41 14.22
N SER A 360 -58.36 -36.13 15.50
CA SER A 360 -59.71 -35.97 16.03
C SER A 360 -60.19 -34.53 15.77
N GLY A 361 -61.02 -34.37 14.73
CA GLY A 361 -61.54 -33.07 14.29
C GLY A 361 -61.56 -32.87 12.76
N LEU A 362 -60.96 -33.78 11.98
CA LEU A 362 -60.90 -33.67 10.52
C LEU A 362 -62.21 -34.05 9.79
N ARG A 363 -63.18 -34.64 10.52
CA ARG A 363 -64.50 -34.95 9.98
C ARG A 363 -65.31 -33.67 9.88
N ARG A 364 -65.75 -33.33 8.67
CA ARG A 364 -66.66 -32.20 8.43
C ARG A 364 -68.10 -32.70 8.51
N PRO A 365 -68.99 -31.99 9.23
CA PRO A 365 -70.40 -32.36 9.29
C PRO A 365 -71.03 -32.31 7.89
N PHE A 366 -71.95 -33.24 7.62
CA PHE A 366 -72.70 -33.26 6.36
C PHE A 366 -73.80 -32.18 6.40
N GLU A 367 -73.64 -31.12 5.63
CA GLU A 367 -74.68 -30.11 5.41
C GLU A 367 -75.52 -30.50 4.19
N GLY A 368 -76.69 -31.09 4.43
CA GLY A 368 -77.62 -31.49 3.37
C GLY A 368 -79.02 -30.94 3.64
N ASP A 369 -79.68 -30.48 2.57
CA ASP A 369 -81.03 -29.92 2.62
C ASP A 369 -82.06 -30.89 3.21
N SER A 370 -83.05 -30.34 3.92
CA SER A 370 -84.16 -31.13 4.47
C SER A 370 -85.10 -31.62 3.35
N CYS A 371 -85.20 -32.94 3.19
CA CYS A 371 -86.14 -33.57 2.26
C CYS A 371 -87.56 -33.77 2.85
N ASP A 372 -87.88 -33.15 3.99
CA ASP A 372 -89.20 -33.25 4.64
C ASP A 372 -90.10 -32.07 4.28
N TYR A 373 -90.55 -32.03 3.02
CA TYR A 373 -91.68 -31.20 2.62
C TYR A 373 -92.99 -32.01 2.65
N SER A 374 -94.09 -31.33 2.97
CA SER A 374 -95.43 -31.92 3.00
C SER A 374 -95.96 -32.12 1.57
N CYS A 375 -96.41 -33.34 1.27
CA CYS A 375 -97.10 -33.65 0.01
C CYS A 375 -98.64 -33.58 0.15
N SER A 376 -99.17 -32.96 1.22
CA SER A 376 -100.61 -32.77 1.40
C SER A 376 -101.08 -31.58 0.56
N TYR A 377 -101.76 -31.83 -0.56
CA TYR A 377 -102.42 -30.78 -1.32
C TYR A 377 -103.89 -30.68 -0.89
N SER A 378 -104.28 -29.51 -0.37
CA SER A 378 -105.66 -29.16 -0.04
C SER A 378 -106.16 -28.06 -0.98
N SER A 379 -106.89 -28.41 -2.04
CA SER A 379 -107.85 -27.49 -2.66
C SER A 379 -108.80 -28.16 -3.66
N MET A 380 -110.08 -27.79 -3.51
CA MET A 380 -111.13 -27.57 -4.52
C MET A 380 -111.74 -28.71 -5.35
N CYS A 381 -111.48 -29.99 -5.08
CA CYS A 381 -112.24 -31.09 -5.72
C CYS A 381 -113.27 -31.78 -4.81
N ASP A 382 -113.52 -31.21 -3.62
CA ASP A 382 -114.59 -31.65 -2.71
C ASP A 382 -115.76 -30.65 -2.83
N GLY A 383 -116.81 -30.99 -3.59
CA GLY A 383 -117.98 -30.11 -3.68
C GLY A 383 -119.02 -30.32 -4.78
N TYR A 384 -118.91 -31.32 -5.66
CA TYR A 384 -119.95 -31.60 -6.66
C TYR A 384 -120.45 -33.04 -6.52
N ASP A 385 -121.66 -33.19 -5.99
CA ASP A 385 -122.38 -34.47 -5.90
C ASP A 385 -122.95 -34.78 -7.28
N CYS A 386 -122.25 -35.65 -8.02
CA CYS A 386 -122.57 -35.99 -9.40
C CYS A 386 -123.86 -36.84 -9.48
N GLY A 387 -125.01 -36.17 -9.49
CA GLY A 387 -126.28 -36.76 -9.87
C GLY A 387 -126.33 -37.10 -11.36
N TRP A 388 -127.02 -38.17 -11.72
CA TRP A 388 -127.07 -38.87 -13.03
C TRP A 388 -127.45 -38.06 -14.30
N ARG A 389 -127.38 -36.72 -14.31
CA ARG A 389 -127.82 -35.86 -15.43
C ARG A 389 -126.71 -35.13 -16.22
N HIS A 390 -125.45 -35.18 -15.81
CA HIS A 390 -124.34 -34.52 -16.53
C HIS A 390 -123.05 -35.38 -16.58
N PRO A 391 -122.90 -36.31 -17.53
CA PRO A 391 -121.72 -37.19 -17.62
C PRO A 391 -120.40 -36.44 -17.88
N ASP A 392 -120.47 -35.27 -18.51
CA ASP A 392 -119.30 -34.44 -18.86
C ASP A 392 -118.60 -33.86 -17.61
N GLU A 393 -119.35 -33.64 -16.52
CA GLU A 393 -118.85 -33.15 -15.23
C GLU A 393 -118.20 -34.27 -14.40
N CYS A 394 -118.65 -35.52 -14.56
CA CYS A 394 -118.01 -36.69 -13.93
C CYS A 394 -116.63 -37.01 -14.50
N ILE A 395 -116.41 -36.77 -15.80
CA ILE A 395 -115.10 -36.94 -16.44
C ILE A 395 -114.10 -35.93 -15.86
N ALA A 396 -114.55 -34.71 -15.54
CA ALA A 396 -113.72 -33.69 -14.90
C ALA A 396 -113.36 -34.04 -13.44
N GLU A 397 -114.26 -34.64 -12.67
CA GLU A 397 -113.98 -35.10 -11.30
C GLU A 397 -113.00 -36.28 -11.28
N ALA A 398 -113.20 -37.27 -12.15
CA ALA A 398 -112.28 -38.40 -12.30
C ALA A 398 -110.90 -37.95 -12.80
N ALA A 399 -110.84 -37.00 -13.73
CA ALA A 399 -109.60 -36.37 -14.18
C ALA A 399 -108.93 -35.57 -13.05
N CYS A 400 -109.67 -34.80 -12.24
CA CYS A 400 -109.09 -34.09 -11.08
C CYS A 400 -108.54 -35.08 -10.03
N LYS A 401 -109.27 -36.16 -9.72
CA LYS A 401 -108.79 -37.20 -8.79
C LYS A 401 -107.55 -37.92 -9.32
N ALA A 402 -107.52 -38.26 -10.60
CA ALA A 402 -106.36 -38.88 -11.25
C ALA A 402 -105.15 -37.92 -11.29
N GLU A 403 -105.35 -36.64 -11.58
CA GLU A 403 -104.29 -35.64 -11.57
C GLU A 403 -103.76 -35.38 -10.15
N ARG A 404 -104.65 -35.31 -9.15
CA ARG A 404 -104.28 -35.21 -7.72
C ARG A 404 -103.41 -36.38 -7.30
N GLU A 405 -103.80 -37.60 -7.65
CA GLU A 405 -103.05 -38.80 -7.27
C GLU A 405 -101.73 -38.91 -8.04
N THR A 406 -101.71 -38.52 -9.32
CA THR A 406 -100.47 -38.43 -10.10
C THR A 406 -99.50 -37.40 -9.51
N ARG A 407 -99.99 -36.22 -9.08
CA ARG A 407 -99.17 -35.20 -8.42
C ARG A 407 -98.70 -35.65 -7.03
N ARG A 408 -99.55 -36.33 -6.25
CA ARG A 408 -99.18 -36.94 -4.96
C ARG A 408 -98.09 -37.97 -5.14
N ILE A 409 -98.23 -38.87 -6.11
CA ILE A 409 -97.23 -39.89 -6.46
C ILE A 409 -95.94 -39.21 -6.94
N ASN A 410 -96.01 -38.17 -7.77
CA ASN A 410 -94.83 -37.42 -8.22
C ASN A 410 -94.13 -36.68 -7.08
N CYS A 411 -94.87 -36.11 -6.13
CA CYS A 411 -94.31 -35.51 -4.91
C CYS A 411 -93.65 -36.57 -4.02
N GLN A 412 -94.30 -37.73 -3.82
CA GLN A 412 -93.72 -38.85 -3.07
C GLN A 412 -92.47 -39.43 -3.76
N ARG A 413 -92.46 -39.50 -5.10
CA ARG A 413 -91.31 -39.93 -5.89
C ARG A 413 -90.16 -38.94 -5.79
N ARG A 414 -90.42 -37.63 -5.88
CA ARG A 414 -89.40 -36.59 -5.65
C ARG A 414 -88.89 -36.61 -4.21
N LYS A 415 -89.75 -36.88 -3.23
CA LYS A 415 -89.36 -37.03 -1.82
C LYS A 415 -88.46 -38.26 -1.64
N ALA A 416 -88.78 -39.38 -2.28
CA ALA A 416 -87.94 -40.58 -2.29
C ALA A 416 -86.60 -40.35 -2.99
N GLN A 417 -86.59 -39.70 -4.16
CA GLN A 417 -85.36 -39.34 -4.88
C GLN A 417 -84.47 -38.38 -4.08
N CYS A 418 -85.05 -37.34 -3.46
CA CYS A 418 -84.31 -36.45 -2.55
C CYS A 418 -83.68 -37.22 -1.39
N LYS A 419 -84.40 -38.19 -0.79
CA LYS A 419 -83.84 -39.05 0.27
C LYS A 419 -82.69 -39.91 -0.24
N VAL A 420 -82.80 -40.51 -1.43
CA VAL A 420 -81.74 -41.32 -2.04
C VAL A 420 -80.51 -40.47 -2.37
N ASP A 421 -80.69 -39.30 -2.99
CA ASP A 421 -79.60 -38.38 -3.33
C ASP A 421 -78.93 -37.78 -2.10
N ARG A 422 -79.70 -37.53 -1.04
CA ARG A 422 -79.15 -37.09 0.26
C ARG A 422 -78.30 -38.19 0.88
N GLU A 423 -78.77 -39.44 0.86
CA GLU A 423 -78.04 -40.56 1.45
C GLU A 423 -76.79 -40.91 0.64
N SER A 424 -76.82 -40.79 -0.69
CA SER A 424 -75.61 -40.96 -1.51
C SER A 424 -74.58 -39.85 -1.25
N LYS A 425 -75.01 -38.58 -1.14
CA LYS A 425 -74.11 -37.46 -0.79
C LYS A 425 -73.56 -37.59 0.63
N ARG A 426 -74.38 -38.08 1.57
CA ARG A 426 -73.95 -38.39 2.94
C ARG A 426 -72.86 -39.47 2.94
N VAL A 427 -73.06 -40.58 2.21
CA VAL A 427 -72.08 -41.66 2.08
C VAL A 427 -70.78 -41.17 1.45
N ILE A 428 -70.84 -40.30 0.44
CA ILE A 428 -69.64 -39.68 -0.16
C ILE A 428 -68.91 -38.81 0.86
N ASN A 429 -69.61 -37.94 1.59
CA ASN A 429 -69.00 -37.10 2.63
C ASN A 429 -68.41 -37.92 3.77
N ASP A 430 -69.08 -39.01 4.17
CA ASP A 430 -68.56 -39.95 5.17
C ASP A 430 -67.31 -40.68 4.64
N THR A 431 -67.29 -41.06 3.36
CA THR A 431 -66.12 -41.68 2.70
C THR A 431 -64.95 -40.70 2.61
N GLU A 432 -65.18 -39.45 2.22
CA GLU A 432 -64.14 -38.41 2.20
C GLU A 432 -63.62 -38.07 3.59
N ASN A 433 -64.50 -38.03 4.58
CA ASN A 433 -64.14 -37.85 5.98
C ASN A 433 -63.25 -39.00 6.46
N GLU A 434 -63.58 -40.25 6.11
CA GLU A 434 -62.75 -41.41 6.43
C GLU A 434 -61.43 -41.41 5.65
N ILE A 435 -61.39 -40.94 4.41
CA ILE A 435 -60.12 -40.74 3.66
C ILE A 435 -59.25 -39.67 4.33
N ARG A 436 -59.83 -38.54 4.77
CA ARG A 436 -59.09 -37.48 5.49
C ARG A 436 -58.55 -37.98 6.83
N VAL A 437 -59.37 -38.71 7.58
CA VAL A 437 -58.95 -39.33 8.85
C VAL A 437 -57.90 -40.41 8.60
N ALA A 438 -58.04 -41.23 7.54
CA ALA A 438 -57.08 -42.25 7.18
C ALA A 438 -55.72 -41.65 6.81
N LYS A 439 -55.68 -40.62 5.95
CA LYS A 439 -54.43 -39.91 5.62
C LYS A 439 -53.73 -39.35 6.85
N CYS A 440 -54.48 -38.70 7.75
CA CYS A 440 -53.92 -38.21 9.01
C CYS A 440 -53.44 -39.35 9.92
N LYS A 441 -54.20 -40.45 10.02
CA LYS A 441 -53.78 -41.64 10.78
C LYS A 441 -52.55 -42.30 10.18
N THR A 442 -52.41 -42.36 8.86
CA THR A 442 -51.21 -42.86 8.20
C THR A 442 -50.02 -41.98 8.53
N ILE A 443 -50.13 -40.65 8.39
CA ILE A 443 -49.07 -39.71 8.77
C ILE A 443 -48.73 -39.83 10.26
N ARG A 444 -49.75 -39.90 11.13
CA ARG A 444 -49.58 -40.08 12.58
C ARG A 444 -48.91 -41.40 12.91
N GLU A 445 -49.25 -42.49 12.23
CA GLU A 445 -48.64 -43.81 12.46
C GLU A 445 -47.23 -43.87 11.90
N THR A 446 -46.95 -43.22 10.76
CA THR A 446 -45.60 -43.01 10.22
C THR A 446 -44.73 -42.22 11.22
N ILE A 447 -45.27 -41.16 11.82
CA ILE A 447 -44.58 -40.40 12.87
C ILE A 447 -44.46 -41.23 14.16
N ARG A 448 -45.49 -41.99 14.56
CA ARG A 448 -45.48 -42.85 15.77
C ARG A 448 -44.46 -43.98 15.67
N ILE A 449 -44.25 -44.54 14.47
CA ILE A 449 -43.17 -45.50 14.19
C ILE A 449 -41.80 -44.81 14.28
N GLY A 450 -41.71 -43.52 13.96
CA GLY A 450 -40.49 -42.70 14.06
C GLY A 450 -40.21 -42.04 15.43
N ASP A 451 -41.16 -42.05 16.38
CA ASP A 451 -41.08 -41.32 17.67
C ASP A 451 -40.34 -42.10 18.78
N GLN A 452 -39.79 -43.28 18.47
CA GLN A 452 -38.71 -43.87 19.25
C GLN A 452 -37.42 -43.28 18.70
N ALA A 453 -36.54 -42.74 19.55
CA ALA A 453 -35.24 -42.21 19.12
C ALA A 453 -34.46 -43.29 18.37
N LEU A 454 -34.58 -43.29 17.05
CA LEU A 454 -34.05 -44.33 16.17
C LEU A 454 -32.97 -43.68 15.33
N GLU A 455 -31.76 -44.18 15.49
CA GLU A 455 -30.68 -43.98 14.53
C GLU A 455 -31.19 -44.56 13.20
N VAL A 456 -31.29 -43.72 12.17
CA VAL A 456 -31.85 -44.12 10.86
C VAL A 456 -30.73 -44.39 9.88
N VAL A 457 -29.65 -43.63 9.95
CA VAL A 457 -28.51 -43.75 9.04
C VAL A 457 -27.27 -43.26 9.76
N GLU A 458 -26.20 -44.02 9.66
CA GLU A 458 -24.85 -43.53 9.89
C GLU A 458 -24.26 -43.10 8.54
N VAL A 459 -23.89 -41.84 8.42
CA VAL A 459 -23.22 -41.30 7.22
C VAL A 459 -21.77 -41.05 7.61
N LYS A 460 -20.86 -41.80 6.98
CA LYS A 460 -19.43 -41.53 7.04
C LYS A 460 -19.02 -40.85 5.75
N GLY A 461 -18.35 -39.73 5.85
CA GLY A 461 -17.80 -39.05 4.68
C GLY A 461 -16.31 -38.86 4.84
N HIS A 462 -15.53 -39.19 3.82
CA HIS A 462 -14.12 -38.84 3.76
C HIS A 462 -13.94 -37.78 2.69
N TYR A 463 -13.63 -36.55 3.12
CA TYR A 463 -13.38 -35.47 2.20
C TYR A 463 -11.92 -35.47 1.77
N LYS A 464 -11.70 -35.40 0.47
CA LYS A 464 -10.37 -35.33 -0.13
C LYS A 464 -10.33 -34.13 -1.07
N ILE A 465 -9.31 -33.29 -0.93
CA ILE A 465 -9.06 -32.21 -1.88
C ILE A 465 -8.09 -32.74 -2.93
N GLU A 466 -8.50 -32.75 -4.19
CA GLU A 466 -7.67 -33.20 -5.30
C GLU A 466 -6.77 -32.07 -5.79
N ASN A 467 -7.35 -30.87 -5.92
CA ASN A 467 -6.65 -29.70 -6.37
C ASN A 467 -7.24 -28.46 -5.69
N SER A 468 -6.37 -27.53 -5.31
CA SER A 468 -6.80 -26.24 -4.79
C SER A 468 -5.90 -25.16 -5.36
N GLN A 469 -6.48 -24.05 -5.79
CA GLN A 469 -5.76 -22.94 -6.36
C GLN A 469 -6.33 -21.63 -5.83
N ILE A 470 -5.43 -20.75 -5.37
CA ILE A 470 -5.76 -19.35 -5.10
C ILE A 470 -5.00 -18.48 -6.08
N VAL A 471 -5.68 -17.48 -6.63
CA VAL A 471 -5.10 -16.39 -7.41
C VAL A 471 -5.55 -15.08 -6.80
N ALA A 472 -4.62 -14.34 -6.21
CA ALA A 472 -4.83 -12.99 -5.73
C ALA A 472 -4.14 -11.98 -6.65
N ASN A 473 -4.87 -10.98 -7.12
CA ASN A 473 -4.33 -9.85 -7.88
C ASN A 473 -4.42 -8.60 -7.02
N LEU A 474 -3.31 -8.18 -6.42
CA LEU A 474 -3.26 -6.99 -5.59
C LEU A 474 -3.16 -5.75 -6.48
N ARG A 475 -4.10 -4.82 -6.31
CA ARG A 475 -4.24 -3.60 -7.11
C ARG A 475 -3.62 -2.38 -6.44
N SER A 476 -3.62 -2.33 -5.11
CA SER A 476 -3.03 -1.21 -4.39
C SER A 476 -2.70 -1.60 -2.95
N LEU A 477 -1.65 -1.00 -2.40
CA LEU A 477 -1.31 -1.04 -1.00
C LEU A 477 -1.15 0.40 -0.49
N ALA A 478 -1.89 0.73 0.55
CA ALA A 478 -1.79 2.00 1.26
C ALA A 478 -1.39 1.77 2.72
N VAL A 479 -0.60 2.67 3.30
CA VAL A 479 -0.15 2.65 4.69
C VAL A 479 -0.50 3.96 5.38
N SER A 480 -0.67 3.91 6.69
CA SER A 480 -0.95 5.10 7.51
C SER A 480 0.28 6.00 7.66
N ASP A 481 0.08 7.30 7.88
CA ASP A 481 1.15 8.29 8.12
C ASP A 481 2.08 7.89 9.28
N ALA A 482 1.54 7.16 10.27
CA ALA A 482 2.28 6.66 11.42
C ALA A 482 3.01 5.32 11.17
N LEU A 483 2.80 4.70 10.00
CA LEU A 483 3.31 3.37 9.62
C LEU A 483 2.87 2.27 10.60
N THR A 484 1.60 2.32 11.00
CA THR A 484 1.00 1.37 11.96
C THR A 484 -0.06 0.45 11.34
N LYS A 485 -0.60 0.82 10.18
CA LYS A 485 -1.65 0.06 9.49
C LYS A 485 -1.40 0.09 8.00
N ALA A 486 -1.65 -1.04 7.37
CA ALA A 486 -1.69 -1.20 5.93
C ALA A 486 -3.10 -1.58 5.48
N THR A 487 -3.44 -1.20 4.25
CA THR A 487 -4.70 -1.49 3.60
C THR A 487 -4.39 -1.97 2.21
N ILE A 488 -4.75 -3.21 1.93
CA ILE A 488 -4.46 -3.90 0.68
C ILE A 488 -5.78 -4.10 -0.04
N HIS A 489 -5.86 -3.63 -1.29
CA HIS A 489 -7.01 -3.86 -2.16
C HIS A 489 -6.61 -4.78 -3.30
N GLY A 490 -7.43 -5.77 -3.59
CA GLY A 490 -7.17 -6.72 -4.67
C GLY A 490 -8.41 -7.48 -5.10
N ALA A 491 -8.22 -8.36 -6.07
CA ALA A 491 -9.20 -9.39 -6.41
C ALA A 491 -8.67 -10.75 -5.95
N ILE A 492 -9.54 -11.59 -5.39
CA ILE A 492 -9.20 -12.95 -4.97
C ILE A 492 -10.08 -13.92 -5.73
N GLN A 493 -9.46 -14.94 -6.30
CA GLN A 493 -10.10 -16.08 -6.92
C GLN A 493 -9.61 -17.33 -6.23
N VAL A 494 -10.53 -18.18 -5.79
CA VAL A 494 -10.23 -19.49 -5.22
C VAL A 494 -10.98 -20.53 -6.04
N SER A 495 -10.29 -21.60 -6.38
CA SER A 495 -10.83 -22.74 -7.10
C SER A 495 -10.41 -24.00 -6.35
N VAL A 496 -11.37 -24.85 -6.00
CA VAL A 496 -11.09 -26.10 -5.28
C VAL A 496 -11.82 -27.23 -5.98
N ASP A 497 -11.07 -28.23 -6.41
CA ASP A 497 -11.58 -29.51 -6.86
C ASP A 497 -11.46 -30.48 -5.70
N SER A 498 -12.58 -31.02 -5.27
CA SER A 498 -12.65 -31.96 -4.17
C SER A 498 -13.47 -33.17 -4.54
N ASN A 499 -13.25 -34.20 -3.75
CA ASN A 499 -13.80 -35.51 -3.90
C ASN A 499 -14.28 -35.95 -2.51
N LEU A 500 -15.56 -36.31 -2.41
CA LEU A 500 -16.17 -36.74 -1.18
C LEU A 500 -16.58 -38.20 -1.33
N ASP A 501 -15.91 -39.09 -0.60
CA ASP A 501 -16.29 -40.50 -0.48
C ASP A 501 -17.33 -40.61 0.64
N VAL A 502 -18.60 -40.84 0.28
CA VAL A 502 -19.70 -40.99 1.23
C VAL A 502 -20.06 -42.46 1.36
N ASP A 503 -19.93 -43.00 2.57
CA ASP A 503 -20.45 -44.29 2.99
C ASP A 503 -21.71 -44.10 3.85
N VAL A 504 -22.84 -44.60 3.35
CA VAL A 504 -24.14 -44.52 3.97
C VAL A 504 -24.50 -45.89 4.50
N ASN A 505 -24.43 -46.05 5.82
CA ASN A 505 -24.70 -47.28 6.53
C ASN A 505 -26.08 -47.19 7.21
N PRO A 506 -27.09 -47.94 6.74
CA PRO A 506 -28.38 -47.99 7.42
C PRO A 506 -28.22 -48.61 8.82
N GLU A 507 -28.76 -47.96 9.85
CA GLU A 507 -28.81 -48.48 11.22
C GLU A 507 -30.27 -48.58 11.70
N GLY A 508 -30.58 -49.51 12.63
CA GLY A 508 -31.92 -49.61 13.22
C GLY A 508 -33.04 -49.86 12.21
N LEU A 509 -34.09 -49.02 12.22
CA LEU A 509 -35.15 -49.05 11.19
C LEU A 509 -34.69 -48.46 9.84
N GLY A 510 -33.49 -47.91 9.79
CA GLY A 510 -32.78 -47.51 8.59
C GLY A 510 -32.69 -48.60 7.53
N HIS A 511 -32.61 -49.87 7.92
CA HIS A 511 -32.66 -51.00 6.97
C HIS A 511 -33.96 -51.09 6.16
N ILE A 512 -35.03 -50.41 6.60
CA ILE A 512 -36.30 -50.28 5.88
C ILE A 512 -36.26 -49.10 4.90
N ALA A 513 -35.51 -48.05 5.24
CA ALA A 513 -35.35 -46.83 4.45
C ALA A 513 -34.20 -46.91 3.42
N CYS A 514 -33.15 -47.67 3.74
CA CYS A 514 -32.05 -48.03 2.87
C CYS A 514 -31.58 -49.49 3.09
N VAL A 515 -31.60 -50.32 2.04
CA VAL A 515 -31.50 -51.79 2.18
C VAL A 515 -30.05 -52.29 2.30
N PHE A 516 -29.08 -51.57 1.74
CA PHE A 516 -27.67 -51.95 1.71
C PHE A 516 -26.78 -50.75 2.02
N ASN A 517 -25.60 -51.02 2.58
CA ASN A 517 -24.53 -50.03 2.69
C ASN A 517 -24.21 -49.49 1.29
N PHE A 518 -24.07 -48.18 1.19
CA PHE A 518 -23.84 -47.50 -0.06
C PHE A 518 -22.62 -46.62 0.05
N ASN A 519 -21.62 -46.92 -0.77
CA ASN A 519 -20.45 -46.06 -0.94
C ASN A 519 -20.52 -45.38 -2.30
N GLN A 520 -20.29 -44.07 -2.33
CA GLN A 520 -20.10 -43.31 -3.56
C GLN A 520 -19.09 -42.19 -3.39
N GLU A 521 -18.25 -42.09 -4.40
CA GLU A 521 -17.32 -40.99 -4.61
C GLU A 521 -18.02 -39.85 -5.39
N LEU A 522 -17.95 -38.63 -4.86
CA LEU A 522 -18.64 -37.44 -5.37
C LEU A 522 -17.63 -36.34 -5.68
N ASP A 523 -17.52 -35.95 -6.94
CA ASP A 523 -16.63 -34.86 -7.36
C ASP A 523 -17.35 -33.52 -7.25
N THR A 524 -16.78 -32.57 -6.50
CA THR A 524 -17.31 -31.22 -6.40
C THR A 524 -16.28 -30.17 -6.76
N HIS A 525 -16.76 -29.09 -7.39
CA HIS A 525 -15.95 -27.93 -7.71
C HIS A 525 -16.46 -26.72 -6.94
N ALA A 526 -15.56 -26.03 -6.26
CA ALA A 526 -15.83 -24.78 -5.56
C ALA A 526 -15.13 -23.64 -6.28
N GLU A 527 -15.87 -22.59 -6.63
CA GLU A 527 -15.28 -21.34 -7.12
C GLU A 527 -15.72 -20.17 -6.23
N TYR A 528 -14.76 -19.40 -5.76
CA TYR A 528 -14.98 -18.13 -5.10
C TYR A 528 -14.28 -17.04 -5.88
N ASN A 529 -15.01 -15.99 -6.26
CA ASN A 529 -14.45 -14.87 -6.98
C ASN A 529 -14.93 -13.56 -6.36
N ASN A 530 -14.01 -12.88 -5.68
CA ASN A 530 -14.22 -11.54 -5.17
C ASN A 530 -13.37 -10.54 -5.96
N PRO A 531 -13.98 -9.71 -6.84
CA PRO A 531 -13.24 -8.75 -7.65
C PRO A 531 -12.73 -7.52 -6.88
N SER A 532 -13.10 -7.39 -5.60
CA SER A 532 -12.74 -6.26 -4.74
C SER A 532 -12.69 -6.67 -3.26
N GLN A 533 -11.66 -7.44 -2.90
CA GLN A 533 -11.32 -7.72 -1.52
C GLN A 533 -10.53 -6.57 -0.89
N LEU A 534 -10.92 -6.22 0.34
CA LEU A 534 -10.16 -5.34 1.21
C LEU A 534 -9.54 -6.15 2.35
N VAL A 535 -8.23 -6.03 2.53
CA VAL A 535 -7.49 -6.64 3.64
C VAL A 535 -6.83 -5.53 4.44
N VAL A 536 -6.98 -5.58 5.77
CA VAL A 536 -6.33 -4.65 6.69
C VAL A 536 -5.24 -5.42 7.44
N GLY A 537 -4.03 -4.88 7.39
CA GLY A 537 -2.88 -5.41 8.10
C GLY A 537 -2.41 -4.44 9.19
N ASP A 538 -1.92 -5.01 10.28
CA ASP A 538 -1.21 -4.25 11.31
C ASP A 538 0.28 -4.18 10.92
N MET A 539 0.92 -3.03 11.16
CA MET A 539 2.32 -2.81 10.78
C MET A 539 3.21 -2.69 11.99
N SER A 540 4.38 -3.32 11.91
CA SER A 540 5.40 -3.27 12.93
C SER A 540 6.80 -3.10 12.31
N PHE A 541 7.75 -2.74 13.15
CA PHE A 541 9.15 -2.59 12.77
C PHE A 541 9.97 -3.69 13.42
N VAL A 542 10.76 -4.40 12.61
CA VAL A 542 11.66 -5.45 13.06
C VAL A 542 13.08 -5.07 12.64
N ASN A 543 13.98 -4.97 13.62
CA ASN A 543 15.40 -4.77 13.34
C ASN A 543 16.00 -6.09 12.84
N SER A 544 16.69 -6.05 11.70
CA SER A 544 17.31 -7.21 11.08
C SER A 544 18.74 -6.87 10.68
N ALA A 545 19.71 -7.26 11.52
CA ALA A 545 21.12 -6.88 11.39
C ALA A 545 21.30 -5.35 11.25
N ASN A 546 21.62 -4.86 10.04
CA ASN A 546 21.80 -3.44 9.73
C ASN A 546 20.61 -2.83 8.95
N LYS A 547 19.51 -3.58 8.79
CA LYS A 547 18.31 -3.13 8.09
C LYS A 547 17.16 -2.99 9.07
N LEU A 548 16.21 -2.13 8.72
CA LEU A 548 14.94 -2.02 9.40
C LEU A 548 13.86 -2.60 8.48
N LYS A 549 13.24 -3.70 8.89
CA LYS A 549 12.13 -4.31 8.15
C LYS A 549 10.82 -3.73 8.65
N LEU A 550 10.04 -3.16 7.74
CA LEU A 550 8.65 -2.78 7.96
C LEU A 550 7.79 -4.01 7.63
N VAL A 551 7.25 -4.66 8.66
CA VAL A 551 6.49 -5.90 8.54
C VAL A 551 5.00 -5.57 8.60
N ILE A 552 4.26 -6.03 7.60
CA ILE A 552 2.81 -5.96 7.50
C ILE A 552 2.29 -7.36 7.78
N THR A 553 1.55 -7.51 8.88
CA THR A 553 0.88 -8.77 9.22
C THR A 553 -0.60 -8.61 8.92
N THR A 554 -1.12 -9.37 7.95
CA THR A 554 -2.55 -9.33 7.62
C THR A 554 -3.36 -10.05 8.69
N ARG A 555 -4.61 -9.65 8.87
CA ARG A 555 -5.55 -10.45 9.68
C ARG A 555 -6.00 -11.67 8.90
N GLU A 556 -6.43 -12.70 9.63
CA GLU A 556 -7.14 -13.84 9.04
C GLU A 556 -8.30 -13.35 8.18
N LEU A 557 -8.43 -13.95 7.00
CA LEU A 557 -9.48 -13.60 6.05
C LEU A 557 -10.49 -14.75 5.99
N GLU A 558 -11.70 -14.49 6.48
CA GLU A 558 -12.83 -15.41 6.32
C GLU A 558 -13.47 -15.24 4.94
N LEU A 559 -13.42 -16.31 4.15
CA LEU A 559 -14.16 -16.47 2.90
C LEU A 559 -15.47 -17.21 3.24
N GLN A 560 -16.58 -16.49 3.22
CA GLN A 560 -17.90 -17.05 3.55
C GLN A 560 -18.70 -17.40 2.28
N ASP A 561 -19.63 -18.34 2.41
CA ASP A 561 -20.59 -18.74 1.37
C ASP A 561 -19.94 -19.21 0.05
N ILE A 562 -18.88 -20.02 0.14
CA ILE A 562 -18.29 -20.67 -1.04
C ILE A 562 -19.30 -21.69 -1.58
N GLU A 563 -19.75 -21.52 -2.82
CA GLU A 563 -20.69 -22.44 -3.47
C GLU A 563 -19.98 -23.66 -4.06
N LEU A 564 -20.44 -24.87 -3.70
CA LEU A 564 -19.99 -26.12 -4.29
C LEU A 564 -20.93 -26.54 -5.41
N SER A 565 -20.39 -26.77 -6.60
CA SER A 565 -21.12 -27.15 -7.81
C SER A 565 -20.51 -28.41 -8.44
N PRO A 566 -21.30 -29.47 -8.69
CA PRO A 566 -22.66 -29.67 -8.18
C PRO A 566 -22.65 -29.93 -6.66
N ALA A 567 -23.66 -29.45 -5.93
CA ALA A 567 -23.77 -29.73 -4.49
C ALA A 567 -23.72 -31.25 -4.20
N PRO A 568 -22.93 -31.74 -3.22
CA PRO A 568 -22.73 -33.17 -2.97
C PRO A 568 -24.03 -33.95 -2.82
N TYR A 569 -24.99 -33.41 -2.05
CA TYR A 569 -26.31 -34.01 -1.88
C TYR A 569 -27.05 -34.22 -3.20
N LYS A 570 -27.00 -33.24 -4.11
CA LYS A 570 -27.70 -33.33 -5.40
C LYS A 570 -27.17 -34.51 -6.22
N GLN A 571 -25.87 -34.75 -6.15
CA GLN A 571 -25.22 -35.86 -6.84
C GLN A 571 -25.68 -37.21 -6.27
N LEU A 572 -25.70 -37.35 -4.93
CA LEU A 572 -26.20 -38.56 -4.25
C LEU A 572 -27.64 -38.90 -4.64
N VAL A 573 -28.57 -37.96 -4.57
CA VAL A 573 -29.98 -38.26 -4.87
C VAL A 573 -30.26 -38.51 -6.35
N THR A 574 -29.38 -38.04 -7.23
CA THR A 574 -29.45 -38.35 -8.67
C THR A 574 -28.78 -39.67 -9.03
N ASP A 575 -27.99 -40.27 -8.13
CA ASP A 575 -27.39 -41.57 -8.36
C ASP A 575 -28.47 -42.67 -8.38
N PRO A 576 -28.61 -43.43 -9.48
CA PRO A 576 -29.65 -44.45 -9.61
C PRO A 576 -29.55 -45.54 -8.53
N LYS A 577 -28.34 -45.92 -8.11
CA LYS A 577 -28.14 -46.94 -7.08
C LYS A 577 -28.54 -46.39 -5.72
N PHE A 578 -28.19 -45.14 -5.40
CA PHE A 578 -28.65 -44.50 -4.16
C PHE A 578 -30.17 -44.34 -4.14
N ALA A 579 -30.77 -43.84 -5.23
CA ALA A 579 -32.22 -43.65 -5.31
C ALA A 579 -33.02 -44.96 -5.21
N LEU A 580 -32.48 -46.06 -5.75
CA LEU A 580 -33.08 -47.38 -5.64
C LEU A 580 -32.88 -48.01 -4.25
N ASN A 581 -31.70 -47.83 -3.66
CA ASN A 581 -31.37 -48.47 -2.39
C ASN A 581 -31.89 -47.70 -1.19
N CYS A 582 -31.94 -46.36 -1.25
CA CYS A 582 -32.30 -45.42 -0.18
C CYS A 582 -33.56 -44.57 -0.53
N SER A 583 -34.62 -45.21 -1.05
CA SER A 583 -35.80 -44.52 -1.62
C SER A 583 -36.59 -43.64 -0.64
N PHE A 584 -36.49 -43.87 0.67
CA PHE A 584 -37.18 -43.05 1.68
C PHE A 584 -36.42 -41.74 1.95
N LEU A 585 -35.09 -41.79 1.98
CA LEU A 585 -34.22 -40.63 2.23
C LEU A 585 -34.26 -39.64 1.07
N THR A 586 -34.33 -40.14 -0.17
CA THR A 586 -34.50 -39.31 -1.37
C THR A 586 -35.82 -38.51 -1.38
N MET A 587 -36.87 -38.99 -0.69
CA MET A 587 -38.13 -38.25 -0.53
C MET A 587 -38.13 -37.29 0.66
N ALA A 588 -37.47 -37.62 1.77
CA ALA A 588 -37.50 -36.82 3.01
C ALA A 588 -36.52 -35.63 3.00
N MET A 589 -35.34 -35.80 2.40
CA MET A 589 -34.28 -34.79 2.44
C MET A 589 -34.60 -33.47 1.71
N PRO A 590 -35.33 -33.44 0.56
CA PRO A 590 -35.75 -32.18 -0.05
C PRO A 590 -36.69 -31.37 0.86
N VAL A 591 -37.47 -32.06 1.71
CA VAL A 591 -38.36 -31.42 2.70
C VAL A 591 -37.56 -30.86 3.87
N LEU A 592 -36.48 -31.53 4.28
CA LEU A 592 -35.56 -31.05 5.31
C LEU A 592 -34.69 -29.87 4.81
N ALA A 593 -34.31 -29.87 3.54
CA ALA A 593 -33.58 -28.78 2.90
C ALA A 593 -34.49 -27.56 2.57
N GLY A 594 -35.77 -27.80 2.27
CA GLY A 594 -36.74 -26.76 1.90
C GLY A 594 -37.55 -26.20 3.07
N ALA A 595 -37.61 -26.91 4.20
CA ALA A 595 -38.15 -26.37 5.43
C ALA A 595 -37.05 -25.58 6.14
N ASP A 596 -37.36 -24.36 6.55
CA ASP A 596 -36.58 -23.54 7.50
C ASP A 596 -36.33 -24.24 8.88
N LEU A 597 -36.55 -25.55 9.00
CA LEU A 597 -36.28 -26.37 10.20
C LEU A 597 -34.79 -26.51 10.50
N LEU A 598 -33.91 -26.37 9.51
CA LEU A 598 -32.46 -26.22 9.75
C LEU A 598 -32.11 -24.78 10.19
N ASN A 599 -32.98 -23.80 9.98
CA ASN A 599 -32.75 -22.39 10.29
C ASN A 599 -33.30 -22.00 11.68
N LYS A 600 -32.47 -22.17 12.71
CA LYS A 600 -32.21 -21.23 13.84
C LYS A 600 -31.90 -21.87 15.19
N GLU A 601 -32.41 -23.06 15.51
CA GLU A 601 -32.18 -23.68 16.84
C GLU A 601 -31.08 -24.74 16.86
N LEU A 602 -30.84 -25.49 15.77
CA LEU A 602 -29.67 -26.37 15.65
C LEU A 602 -28.38 -25.57 15.37
N ILE A 603 -28.50 -24.44 14.68
CA ILE A 603 -27.39 -23.54 14.30
C ILE A 603 -26.81 -22.76 15.50
N THR A 604 -27.56 -22.62 16.61
CA THR A 604 -27.13 -21.77 17.74
C THR A 604 -26.38 -22.50 18.85
N LYS A 605 -26.14 -23.81 18.74
CA LYS A 605 -25.48 -24.60 19.80
C LYS A 605 -24.36 -25.56 19.36
N GLY A 606 -24.09 -25.75 18.08
CA GLY A 606 -23.04 -26.64 17.59
C GLY A 606 -22.15 -25.96 16.56
N ASP A 607 -20.86 -25.98 16.84
CA ASP A 607 -19.68 -25.79 15.98
C ASP A 607 -19.80 -24.97 14.67
N PRO A 608 -19.00 -23.90 14.48
CA PRO A 608 -18.88 -23.18 13.20
C PRO A 608 -18.42 -24.03 12.00
N ASN A 609 -17.95 -25.26 12.21
CA ASN A 609 -17.69 -26.26 11.17
C ASN A 609 -18.93 -27.11 10.89
N ASN A 610 -19.97 -26.49 10.32
CA ASN A 610 -21.23 -27.17 10.07
C ASN A 610 -21.11 -28.07 8.82
N GLU A 611 -20.57 -29.28 8.99
CA GLU A 611 -20.34 -30.31 7.96
C GLU A 611 -21.60 -30.58 7.10
N LEU A 612 -22.79 -30.38 7.69
CA LEU A 612 -24.08 -30.46 7.01
C LEU A 612 -24.25 -29.39 5.92
N GLN A 613 -23.70 -28.16 6.10
CA GLN A 613 -23.77 -27.10 5.10
C GLN A 613 -22.93 -27.45 3.86
N THR A 614 -21.79 -28.10 4.05
CA THR A 614 -20.93 -28.60 2.98
C THR A 614 -21.70 -29.61 2.11
N MET A 615 -22.47 -30.52 2.70
CA MET A 615 -23.34 -31.45 1.95
C MET A 615 -24.39 -30.76 1.07
N PHE A 616 -24.89 -29.60 1.50
CA PHE A 616 -25.84 -28.78 0.74
C PHE A 616 -25.17 -27.77 -0.21
N GLY A 617 -23.84 -27.79 -0.29
CA GLY A 617 -23.07 -27.02 -1.25
C GLY A 617 -22.63 -25.64 -0.78
N ARG A 618 -22.46 -25.43 0.53
CA ARG A 618 -21.90 -24.20 1.11
C ARG A 618 -20.73 -24.50 2.04
N ALA A 619 -19.63 -23.78 1.88
CA ALA A 619 -18.47 -23.89 2.76
C ALA A 619 -17.94 -22.51 3.16
N ASN A 620 -17.33 -22.44 4.34
CA ASN A 620 -16.56 -21.28 4.79
C ASN A 620 -15.09 -21.69 4.88
N TYR A 621 -14.19 -20.77 4.54
CA TYR A 621 -12.76 -21.02 4.60
C TYR A 621 -12.02 -19.84 5.22
N THR A 622 -11.09 -20.11 6.13
CA THR A 622 -10.24 -19.08 6.73
C THR A 622 -8.84 -19.16 6.14
N VAL A 623 -8.39 -18.07 5.55
CA VAL A 623 -6.99 -17.91 5.13
C VAL A 623 -6.20 -17.38 6.32
N GLU A 624 -5.12 -18.07 6.68
CA GLU A 624 -4.22 -17.66 7.77
C GLU A 624 -3.59 -16.29 7.50
N SER A 625 -3.12 -15.64 8.59
CA SER A 625 -2.39 -14.38 8.51
C SER A 625 -1.06 -14.56 7.76
N GLU A 626 -0.78 -13.68 6.81
CA GLU A 626 0.48 -13.66 6.05
C GLU A 626 1.30 -12.42 6.41
N GLU A 627 2.62 -12.53 6.26
CA GLU A 627 3.56 -11.44 6.50
C GLU A 627 4.20 -10.94 5.21
N LEU A 628 4.11 -9.62 4.98
CA LEU A 628 4.85 -8.92 3.93
C LEU A 628 5.88 -8.00 4.59
N SER A 629 7.12 -7.99 4.10
CA SER A 629 8.16 -7.09 4.63
C SER A 629 8.72 -6.15 3.56
N ILE A 630 8.92 -4.88 3.94
CA ILE A 630 9.60 -3.86 3.14
C ILE A 630 10.87 -3.47 3.88
N SER A 631 12.02 -3.60 3.22
CA SER A 631 13.33 -3.31 3.83
C SER A 631 13.73 -1.85 3.65
N ILE A 632 14.07 -1.20 4.76
CA ILE A 632 14.79 0.07 4.81
C ILE A 632 16.27 -0.25 5.06
N LYS A 633 17.11 0.08 4.09
CA LYS A 633 18.56 -0.14 4.12
C LYS A 633 19.29 1.03 4.81
N PRO A 634 20.54 0.83 5.24
CA PRO A 634 21.40 1.94 5.65
C PRO A 634 21.54 3.02 4.57
N ILE A 635 21.77 4.25 5.00
CA ILE A 635 22.19 5.34 4.11
C ILE A 635 23.71 5.31 4.02
N GLU A 636 24.24 5.21 2.81
CA GLU A 636 25.68 5.25 2.56
C GLU A 636 26.12 6.69 2.26
N LEU A 637 27.06 7.21 3.06
CA LEU A 637 27.65 8.53 2.90
C LEU A 637 29.14 8.42 2.55
N GLY A 638 29.48 8.76 1.31
CA GLY A 638 30.86 8.58 0.82
C GLY A 638 31.22 7.10 0.67
N MET A 639 32.51 6.75 0.84
CA MET A 639 32.98 5.37 0.60
C MET A 639 32.86 4.42 1.80
N ASP A 640 32.87 4.92 3.04
CA ASP A 640 33.10 4.09 4.23
C ASP A 640 32.09 4.30 5.38
N ARG A 641 31.03 5.11 5.19
CA ARG A 641 30.07 5.43 6.26
C ARG A 641 28.68 4.93 5.93
N SER A 642 28.25 3.92 6.68
CA SER A 642 26.91 3.36 6.62
C SER A 642 26.13 3.81 7.87
N LEU A 643 24.99 4.50 7.67
CA LEU A 643 24.11 4.93 8.75
C LEU A 643 22.94 3.96 8.89
N SER A 644 22.90 3.21 9.99
CA SER A 644 21.90 2.18 10.24
C SER A 644 20.56 2.79 10.71
N PRO A 645 19.41 2.31 10.18
CA PRO A 645 18.09 2.82 10.52
C PRO A 645 17.62 2.37 11.91
N SER A 646 16.86 3.24 12.59
CA SER A 646 16.18 2.99 13.86
C SER A 646 14.88 3.80 13.94
N VAL A 647 13.90 3.31 14.70
CA VAL A 647 12.56 3.90 14.73
C VAL A 647 12.43 4.89 15.87
N GLY A 648 12.09 6.13 15.55
CA GLY A 648 11.65 7.14 16.50
C GLY A 648 10.13 7.27 16.56
N GLU A 649 9.63 8.22 17.36
CA GLU A 649 8.20 8.54 17.44
C GLU A 649 7.71 9.15 16.12
N LYS A 650 8.34 10.25 15.68
CA LYS A 650 7.98 11.02 14.47
C LYS A 650 8.74 10.64 13.20
N ALA A 651 9.95 10.10 13.35
CA ALA A 651 10.89 9.90 12.27
C ALA A 651 11.57 8.52 12.35
N ILE A 652 12.15 8.08 11.25
CA ILE A 652 13.15 7.01 11.21
C ILE A 652 14.52 7.69 11.22
N TYR A 653 15.36 7.35 12.19
CA TYR A 653 16.69 7.91 12.38
C TYR A 653 17.75 6.98 11.81
N PHE A 654 18.80 7.53 11.23
CA PHE A 654 19.94 6.77 10.74
C PHE A 654 21.20 7.26 11.45
N THR A 655 21.88 6.35 12.14
CA THR A 655 23.07 6.64 12.95
C THR A 655 24.20 5.69 12.60
N LEU A 656 25.45 6.12 12.80
CA LEU A 656 26.64 5.27 12.65
C LEU A 656 26.60 4.01 13.52
#